data_AF-A0A9Q8SMB9-F1
#
_entry.id   AF-A0A9Q8SMB9-F1
#
_cell.length_a   1.000
_cell.length_b   1.000
_cell.length_c   1.000
_cell.angle_alpha   90.00
_cell.angle_beta   90.00
_cell.angle_gamma   90.00
#
_symmetry.space_group_name_H-M   'P 1'
#
loop_
_entity.id
_entity.type
_entity.pdbx_description
1 polymer ?
#
loop_
_entity_poly.entity_id
_entity_poly.type
_entity_poly.pdbx_seq_one_letter_code
_entity_poly.pdbx_strand_id
1 'polypeptide(L)'
;MSPRHSYPGIPAVSTLATVNTEGSFSLRDMPPPFMTSVDLCFVPGVSTRLRDSIVKPKQHGSILALACWTPSSALESSSDIASVTKPRVFIFSDILNEPDDSMSLIRLLLYSNQLDIRGLCATTSTFLKTETHPEEMTRILQVYGTVVGNLNHHVSQTFQYSSSDVLLPLVSSGPKVYGMEALNTSLSEGAKQLIEKLQESSEPLYVSLWGGAGTLAQALKQIETDQSSEDAARLRSRLRVYAISDQDGTGSWIQARWPDIFYITSINGFNEFEGATWVGINTDDNGFANTTKIKNAWADENIRVGPLGSIYPQILYGMEGDSPSFLWLISNGLSVPDMPNLGSWGGRYTRVSEVDDFNWYGNAPDSVSLPSGSQYRSSQATIRRWRDAMQDDFAARMQWTLNNSVSAVAHPPQLSINGSIGTEVVRFDLSLNGSIILDAASTCDADHPGETSQLDFEWFGYPPPQGFGVQPSLTILPLTPPLGTDGIYSLNEAGFANVTLGPKVSISPPTEAGSATDGKEWHVVLQVRTKKGPYAIRRYKRVIITTLPSLVRDTTSIGWFTLYLIHFPLHQGSEELVQDWCAKRGKPCPALCAGQEITPVMNYRIRVFARWFSGVSPNSTTSSFNPISPYPEADPPLNYTNSRQSSIVEEEEEGFTYPDGGTTAWLQVLASHLINQIAWGYPSSYGVYQLYYTTTLSLPSSQASWIGSIQIFLTFGICALSGRLADAGYTRHAVIVGLFMAVMGTFLTSFCHAYWQIFLAQGLCTGLGMGIMFMPGITIVGSYFKRRKTLALSIVTTGTGLGSVTFPILLNYTMPHVGFAWAVRCQALMMLILGVIAIALMRPRLAPRKKGPLIEWGAFKERSYTCFAIGSFFVFLSLYFSLFYMNVFAREVIGLSFTESVSLLLILNSSGIPSRVLSGFLAGRYLGSINMFIISNVVVSGMYFAWIGVHTSPGLYVLSVFFGIANGFVQGVFTPALASLTVDPTKMGARFGMVATIVGVASLAGPPIAGAILDVSGGKYIWAQIWAAVITLLGVGSLFAARIAAVGNVLRAKGIDRRAAGDVKILLGQVID
;
A
#
# COMPACT_ATOMS: atom_id res chain seq x y z
N MET A 1 29.91 -21.17 -50.36
CA MET A 1 30.83 -20.76 -51.46
C MET A 1 31.81 -19.72 -50.91
N SER A 2 33.03 -19.63 -51.46
CA SER A 2 34.03 -18.54 -51.24
C SER A 2 33.84 -17.46 -52.34
N PRO A 3 34.68 -16.41 -52.52
CA PRO A 3 35.96 -15.96 -51.87
C PRO A 3 35.83 -14.58 -51.16
N ARG A 4 36.78 -13.89 -50.49
CA ARG A 4 38.24 -13.89 -50.11
C ARG A 4 38.90 -12.54 -50.47
N HIS A 5 39.72 -12.00 -49.54
CA HIS A 5 40.98 -11.22 -49.68
C HIS A 5 41.64 -11.22 -48.26
N SER A 6 42.96 -11.17 -47.94
CA SER A 6 44.26 -10.82 -48.57
C SER A 6 44.62 -9.32 -48.56
N TYR A 7 45.56 -8.78 -47.75
CA TYR A 7 47.03 -8.99 -47.59
C TYR A 7 47.86 -7.95 -48.39
N PRO A 8 49.12 -7.57 -48.03
CA PRO A 8 49.95 -7.75 -46.80
C PRO A 8 50.30 -6.38 -46.11
N GLY A 9 51.27 -6.16 -45.19
CA GLY A 9 52.07 -7.03 -44.29
C GLY A 9 53.61 -6.81 -44.28
N ILE A 10 54.20 -6.50 -43.08
CA ILE A 10 55.66 -6.62 -42.68
C ILE A 10 56.64 -5.58 -43.33
N PRO A 11 57.82 -5.17 -42.75
CA PRO A 11 58.63 -5.69 -41.62
C PRO A 11 59.01 -4.69 -40.48
N ALA A 12 59.94 -5.11 -39.58
CA ALA A 12 60.50 -4.35 -38.43
C ALA A 12 62.02 -4.05 -38.57
N VAL A 13 62.61 -3.27 -37.66
CA VAL A 13 64.06 -3.27 -37.31
C VAL A 13 64.32 -2.59 -35.93
N SER A 14 65.45 -2.92 -35.30
CA SER A 14 65.87 -2.56 -33.92
C SER A 14 66.88 -1.40 -33.81
N THR A 15 67.03 -0.80 -32.62
CA THR A 15 68.39 -0.55 -32.04
C THR A 15 68.38 -0.32 -30.51
N LEU A 16 69.57 -0.44 -29.89
CA LEU A 16 69.83 -0.37 -28.45
C LEU A 16 70.08 1.07 -27.96
N ALA A 17 69.93 1.27 -26.64
CA ALA A 17 70.88 2.05 -25.83
C ALA A 17 70.92 1.51 -24.39
N THR A 18 72.12 1.31 -23.83
CA THR A 18 72.35 0.80 -22.46
C THR A 18 73.32 1.69 -21.69
N VAL A 19 73.03 1.98 -20.41
CA VAL A 19 74.03 2.48 -19.44
C VAL A 19 73.77 1.80 -18.08
N ASN A 20 74.82 1.21 -17.51
CA ASN A 20 74.83 0.69 -16.14
C ASN A 20 75.50 1.70 -15.19
N THR A 21 75.12 1.68 -13.92
CA THR A 21 76.06 1.87 -12.80
C THR A 21 75.59 1.08 -11.58
N GLU A 22 76.51 0.35 -10.95
CA GLU A 22 76.31 -0.36 -9.68
C GLU A 22 76.65 0.55 -8.49
N GLY A 23 76.32 0.15 -7.26
CA GLY A 23 76.64 0.97 -6.07
C GLY A 23 76.19 0.40 -4.72
N SER A 24 76.74 -0.73 -4.30
CA SER A 24 76.50 -1.31 -2.97
C SER A 24 77.46 -0.77 -1.90
N PHE A 25 76.96 -0.37 -0.73
CA PHE A 25 77.77 -0.23 0.49
C PHE A 25 76.99 -0.58 1.76
N SER A 26 77.70 -0.91 2.85
CA SER A 26 77.14 -1.36 4.13
C SER A 26 78.12 -1.10 5.29
N LEU A 27 77.65 -1.35 6.53
CA LEU A 27 78.36 -1.48 7.82
C LEU A 27 78.53 -0.24 8.74
N ARG A 28 77.72 -0.26 9.82
CA ARG A 28 78.10 -0.30 11.26
C ARG A 28 78.23 0.98 12.13
N ASP A 29 78.05 0.68 13.43
CA ASP A 29 78.36 1.40 14.70
C ASP A 29 77.57 2.68 15.03
N MET A 30 77.10 2.95 16.27
CA MET A 30 76.87 2.14 17.50
C MET A 30 75.80 2.87 18.42
N PRO A 31 75.37 2.35 19.62
CA PRO A 31 74.04 2.64 20.22
C PRO A 31 74.07 3.46 21.55
N PRO A 32 73.18 3.22 22.56
CA PRO A 32 71.79 3.70 22.77
C PRO A 32 71.68 4.65 24.00
N PRO A 33 70.54 4.82 24.74
CA PRO A 33 70.19 3.83 25.79
C PRO A 33 68.69 3.69 26.25
N PHE A 34 68.41 2.58 26.97
CA PHE A 34 67.24 2.18 27.83
C PHE A 34 65.77 2.29 27.30
N MET A 35 64.95 1.22 27.24
CA MET A 35 64.29 0.38 28.28
C MET A 35 63.08 1.06 28.99
N THR A 36 62.01 0.37 29.42
CA THR A 36 61.79 -1.07 29.70
C THR A 36 60.46 -1.63 29.15
N SER A 37 60.41 -2.95 28.97
CA SER A 37 59.21 -3.79 28.78
C SER A 37 58.65 -4.31 30.13
N VAL A 38 57.43 -4.88 30.14
CA VAL A 38 57.05 -6.13 30.87
C VAL A 38 55.62 -6.56 30.50
N ASP A 39 55.38 -7.88 30.45
CA ASP A 39 54.13 -8.55 30.05
C ASP A 39 53.34 -9.18 31.24
N LEU A 40 52.26 -9.92 30.91
CA LEU A 40 51.67 -11.10 31.62
C LEU A 40 50.53 -10.96 32.67
N CYS A 41 49.31 -11.29 32.22
CA CYS A 41 48.43 -12.41 32.67
C CYS A 41 47.72 -12.51 34.07
N PHE A 42 46.38 -12.65 33.99
CA PHE A 42 45.47 -13.66 34.62
C PHE A 42 45.17 -13.74 36.16
N VAL A 43 43.91 -13.41 36.55
CA VAL A 43 42.86 -14.30 37.21
C VAL A 43 43.06 -14.83 38.66
N PRO A 44 42.02 -15.03 39.55
CA PRO A 44 40.77 -14.30 39.88
C PRO A 44 40.46 -14.18 41.44
N GLY A 45 39.26 -13.76 41.92
CA GLY A 45 38.76 -14.22 43.25
C GLY A 45 37.69 -13.46 44.11
N VAL A 46 36.48 -14.05 44.24
CA VAL A 46 35.66 -14.30 45.48
C VAL A 46 35.14 -13.17 46.44
N SER A 47 33.84 -12.82 46.32
CA SER A 47 32.82 -12.46 47.38
C SER A 47 33.02 -11.18 48.28
N THR A 48 32.08 -10.68 49.12
CA THR A 48 30.75 -11.16 49.64
C THR A 48 29.79 -10.02 50.09
N ARG A 49 28.47 -10.20 49.89
CA ARG A 49 27.30 -9.92 50.81
C ARG A 49 27.00 -8.54 51.49
N LEU A 50 25.70 -8.18 51.37
CA LEU A 50 24.72 -7.69 52.39
C LEU A 50 24.59 -6.20 52.78
N ARG A 51 23.35 -5.68 52.59
CA ARG A 51 22.53 -4.82 53.52
C ARG A 51 22.99 -3.38 53.85
N ASP A 52 22.11 -2.44 54.24
CA ASP A 52 20.67 -2.17 53.98
C ASP A 52 20.29 -0.77 54.54
N SER A 53 19.23 -0.15 54.00
CA SER A 53 18.21 0.66 54.72
C SER A 53 18.50 1.98 55.51
N ILE A 54 17.92 3.08 54.95
CA ILE A 54 17.10 4.15 55.61
C ILE A 54 17.78 5.26 56.47
N VAL A 55 17.49 6.55 56.15
CA VAL A 55 16.83 7.62 56.98
C VAL A 55 16.94 9.02 56.28
N LYS A 56 15.96 9.92 56.50
CA LYS A 56 15.78 11.31 55.97
C LYS A 56 16.20 12.37 57.06
N PRO A 57 16.24 13.74 56.90
CA PRO A 57 15.26 14.58 56.19
C PRO A 57 15.70 15.97 55.61
N LYS A 58 14.69 16.77 55.25
CA LYS A 58 14.71 18.11 54.60
C LYS A 58 15.18 19.26 55.51
N GLN A 59 15.58 20.40 54.91
CA GLN A 59 14.97 21.72 55.20
C GLN A 59 15.14 22.75 54.05
N HIS A 60 14.73 24.01 54.25
CA HIS A 60 14.45 25.02 53.20
C HIS A 60 15.51 26.15 53.12
N GLY A 61 15.56 26.87 51.99
CA GLY A 61 16.22 28.18 51.88
C GLY A 61 16.33 28.68 50.43
N SER A 62 15.98 29.94 50.15
CA SER A 62 15.99 30.57 48.82
C SER A 62 16.82 31.84 48.79
N ILE A 63 17.53 32.14 47.68
CA ILE A 63 17.73 33.46 47.02
C ILE A 63 18.83 33.35 45.92
N LEU A 64 18.80 34.25 44.93
CA LEU A 64 19.59 34.18 43.69
C LEU A 64 20.94 34.94 43.75
N ALA A 65 21.95 34.44 43.01
CA ALA A 65 22.86 35.24 42.17
C ALA A 65 23.63 34.32 41.18
N LEU A 66 24.15 34.86 40.07
CA LEU A 66 24.88 34.12 39.03
C LEU A 66 26.40 34.18 39.22
N ALA A 67 27.11 33.06 38.97
CA ALA A 67 28.31 33.03 38.11
C ALA A 67 28.81 31.60 37.82
N CYS A 68 29.40 31.40 36.64
CA CYS A 68 29.90 30.17 36.05
C CYS A 68 30.87 29.32 36.91
N TRP A 69 30.72 27.99 36.91
CA TRP A 69 31.76 27.03 36.45
C TRP A 69 31.24 25.58 36.33
N THR A 70 32.06 24.76 35.67
CA THR A 70 31.97 23.33 35.30
C THR A 70 31.28 22.34 36.28
N PRO A 71 30.56 21.33 35.74
CA PRO A 71 30.46 20.00 36.32
C PRO A 71 31.51 19.06 35.71
N SER A 72 32.43 18.54 36.52
CA SER A 72 33.31 17.41 36.19
C SER A 72 33.17 16.34 37.26
N SER A 73 33.07 15.07 36.83
CA SER A 73 32.89 13.86 37.65
C SER A 73 31.58 13.79 38.47
N ALA A 74 30.98 12.63 38.71
CA ALA A 74 31.35 11.27 38.28
C ALA A 74 30.14 10.53 37.67
N LEU A 75 30.37 9.79 36.58
CA LEU A 75 29.55 8.61 36.26
C LEU A 75 30.25 7.41 36.90
N GLU A 76 29.58 6.74 37.84
CA GLU A 76 29.94 5.36 38.16
C GLU A 76 29.43 4.47 37.02
N SER A 77 30.35 3.86 36.28
CA SER A 77 30.02 3.02 35.13
C SER A 77 29.75 1.59 35.58
N SER A 78 28.49 1.29 35.89
CA SER A 78 27.97 -0.08 35.98
C SER A 78 28.08 -0.76 34.61
N SER A 79 29.25 -1.36 34.34
CA SER A 79 29.56 -2.05 33.09
C SER A 79 28.99 -3.47 33.13
N ASP A 80 27.67 -3.57 33.10
CA ASP A 80 26.99 -4.81 32.73
C ASP A 80 27.41 -5.16 31.30
N ILE A 81 28.32 -6.12 31.18
CA ILE A 81 28.76 -6.65 29.89
C ILE A 81 27.58 -7.40 29.28
N ALA A 82 26.86 -6.75 28.38
CA ALA A 82 25.77 -7.36 27.62
C ALA A 82 26.27 -8.64 26.96
N SER A 83 25.69 -9.78 27.35
CA SER A 83 26.06 -11.08 26.82
C SER A 83 25.71 -11.12 25.34
N VAL A 84 26.72 -11.21 24.46
CA VAL A 84 26.49 -11.17 23.01
C VAL A 84 25.80 -12.46 22.57
N THR A 85 24.51 -12.37 22.28
CA THR A 85 23.66 -13.51 21.93
C THR A 85 23.73 -13.82 20.44
N LYS A 86 23.99 -15.08 20.10
CA LYS A 86 23.80 -15.61 18.74
C LYS A 86 22.30 -15.75 18.45
N PRO A 87 21.78 -15.36 17.27
CA PRO A 87 20.39 -15.65 16.89
C PRO A 87 20.10 -17.15 16.91
N ARG A 88 19.03 -17.56 17.60
CA ARG A 88 18.58 -18.95 17.71
C ARG A 88 17.88 -19.36 16.41
N VAL A 89 18.38 -20.35 15.69
CA VAL A 89 17.83 -20.78 14.38
C VAL A 89 17.27 -22.20 14.41
N PHE A 90 16.16 -22.42 13.71
CA PHE A 90 15.56 -23.73 13.46
C PHE A 90 15.28 -23.84 11.96
N ILE A 91 15.76 -24.91 11.33
CA ILE A 91 15.66 -25.10 9.87
C ILE A 91 14.66 -26.22 9.55
N PHE A 92 13.78 -25.98 8.59
CA PHE A 92 12.96 -27.00 7.94
C PHE A 92 13.34 -27.08 6.46
N SER A 93 13.74 -28.26 6.00
CA SER A 93 14.36 -28.46 4.69
C SER A 93 13.95 -29.79 4.08
N ASP A 94 13.59 -29.79 2.79
CA ASP A 94 13.25 -30.98 2.01
C ASP A 94 14.47 -31.57 1.30
N ILE A 95 15.61 -31.58 2.01
CA ILE A 95 16.92 -32.04 1.55
C ILE A 95 16.85 -33.34 0.73
N LEU A 96 17.61 -33.36 -0.36
CA LEU A 96 17.57 -34.32 -1.47
C LEU A 96 16.39 -34.20 -2.44
N ASN A 97 15.46 -33.26 -2.24
CA ASN A 97 14.58 -32.78 -3.32
C ASN A 97 15.42 -32.22 -4.49
N GLU A 98 16.17 -31.16 -4.19
CA GLU A 98 17.12 -30.52 -5.09
C GLU A 98 18.51 -30.43 -4.41
N PRO A 99 19.61 -30.21 -5.14
CA PRO A 99 20.95 -30.21 -4.54
C PRO A 99 21.21 -29.01 -3.62
N ASP A 100 20.39 -27.95 -3.67
CA ASP A 100 20.66 -26.68 -3.03
C ASP A 100 20.29 -26.59 -1.55
N ASP A 101 19.40 -27.42 -1.02
CA ASP A 101 19.29 -27.66 0.44
C ASP A 101 20.66 -28.07 1.02
N SER A 102 21.34 -29.04 0.37
CA SER A 102 22.64 -29.54 0.81
C SER A 102 23.74 -28.48 0.67
N MET A 103 23.70 -27.66 -0.39
CA MET A 103 24.61 -26.52 -0.55
C MET A 103 24.39 -25.46 0.55
N SER A 104 23.12 -25.12 0.83
CA SER A 104 22.72 -24.14 1.84
C SER A 104 23.01 -24.62 3.26
N LEU A 105 22.88 -25.93 3.56
CA LEU A 105 23.26 -26.50 4.86
C LEU A 105 24.77 -26.46 5.07
N ILE A 106 25.57 -26.81 4.06
CA ILE A 106 27.05 -26.69 4.14
C ILE A 106 27.45 -25.24 4.42
N ARG A 107 26.82 -24.27 3.75
CA ARG A 107 27.07 -22.85 4.01
C ARG A 107 26.60 -22.42 5.40
N LEU A 108 25.40 -22.80 5.83
CA LEU A 108 24.87 -22.51 7.19
C LEU A 108 25.86 -22.94 8.28
N LEU A 109 26.47 -24.12 8.13
CA LEU A 109 27.45 -24.65 9.07
C LEU A 109 28.76 -23.83 9.10
N LEU A 110 29.14 -23.19 7.99
CA LEU A 110 30.22 -22.20 7.96
C LEU A 110 29.84 -20.83 8.56
N TYR A 111 28.57 -20.60 8.90
CA TYR A 111 28.09 -19.43 9.63
C TYR A 111 27.58 -19.75 11.06
N SER A 112 27.60 -21.01 11.52
CA SER A 112 27.20 -21.41 12.89
C SER A 112 28.10 -20.83 14.00
N ASN A 113 29.23 -20.25 13.62
CA ASN A 113 30.03 -19.37 14.48
C ASN A 113 29.25 -18.13 14.95
N GLN A 114 28.26 -17.66 14.19
CA GLN A 114 27.38 -16.52 14.52
C GLN A 114 25.94 -16.93 14.87
N LEU A 115 25.51 -18.14 14.51
CA LEU A 115 24.14 -18.62 14.69
C LEU A 115 24.07 -19.76 15.73
N ASP A 116 23.00 -19.80 16.51
CA ASP A 116 22.75 -20.82 17.53
C ASP A 116 21.71 -21.83 17.02
N ILE A 117 22.19 -22.91 16.39
CA ILE A 117 21.33 -23.93 15.77
C ILE A 117 20.60 -24.71 16.87
N ARG A 118 19.26 -24.71 16.82
CA ARG A 118 18.37 -25.38 17.80
C ARG A 118 17.58 -26.56 17.23
N GLY A 119 17.53 -26.71 15.91
CA GLY A 119 16.91 -27.85 15.23
C GLY A 119 17.21 -27.85 13.74
N LEU A 120 17.39 -29.04 13.17
CA LEU A 120 17.60 -29.32 11.75
C LEU A 120 16.60 -30.40 11.33
N CYS A 121 15.45 -29.99 10.80
CA CYS A 121 14.32 -30.87 10.54
C CYS A 121 14.15 -31.15 9.05
N ALA A 122 14.21 -32.42 8.66
CA ALA A 122 13.85 -32.85 7.32
C ALA A 122 12.32 -32.81 7.16
N THR A 123 11.81 -32.07 6.18
CA THR A 123 10.37 -31.81 5.92
C THR A 123 9.98 -32.19 4.49
N THR A 124 8.68 -32.17 4.17
CA THR A 124 8.17 -32.34 2.80
C THR A 124 7.95 -30.99 2.11
N SER A 125 7.95 -30.95 0.78
CA SER A 125 7.63 -29.77 -0.05
C SER A 125 6.65 -30.13 -1.19
N THR A 126 6.41 -29.18 -2.12
CA THR A 126 5.61 -29.45 -3.32
C THR A 126 6.37 -30.29 -4.37
N PHE A 127 7.66 -30.55 -4.17
CA PHE A 127 8.48 -31.39 -5.04
C PHE A 127 8.81 -32.72 -4.35
N LEU A 128 9.14 -32.72 -3.05
CA LEU A 128 9.32 -33.92 -2.21
C LEU A 128 8.14 -34.13 -1.25
N LYS A 129 7.10 -34.85 -1.71
CA LYS A 129 5.77 -34.86 -1.05
C LYS A 129 5.53 -35.88 0.06
N THR A 130 6.29 -36.99 0.06
CA THR A 130 5.91 -38.22 0.78
C THR A 130 7.04 -38.85 1.59
N GLU A 131 8.18 -38.18 1.68
CA GLU A 131 9.37 -38.66 2.39
C GLU A 131 10.20 -37.50 2.92
N THR A 132 11.18 -37.83 3.76
CA THR A 132 12.11 -36.89 4.43
C THR A 132 13.44 -37.61 4.65
N HIS A 133 14.55 -36.88 4.50
CA HIS A 133 15.92 -37.42 4.47
C HIS A 133 16.86 -36.86 5.56
N PRO A 134 16.55 -37.02 6.86
CA PRO A 134 17.44 -36.59 7.96
C PRO A 134 18.83 -37.27 7.94
N GLU A 135 18.97 -38.40 7.25
CA GLU A 135 20.25 -39.07 7.01
C GLU A 135 21.25 -38.20 6.21
N GLU A 136 20.80 -37.32 5.32
CA GLU A 136 21.70 -36.44 4.57
C GLU A 136 22.21 -35.27 5.44
N MET A 137 21.33 -34.70 6.27
CA MET A 137 21.75 -33.72 7.28
C MET A 137 22.78 -34.35 8.24
N THR A 138 22.54 -35.60 8.63
CA THR A 138 23.47 -36.40 9.45
C THR A 138 24.82 -36.60 8.75
N ARG A 139 24.83 -36.97 7.45
CA ARG A 139 26.04 -37.13 6.63
C ARG A 139 26.85 -35.84 6.53
N ILE A 140 26.18 -34.71 6.26
CA ILE A 140 26.82 -33.40 6.15
C ILE A 140 27.43 -32.98 7.50
N LEU A 141 26.71 -33.17 8.61
CA LEU A 141 27.21 -32.87 9.96
C LEU A 141 28.43 -33.71 10.37
N GLN A 142 28.48 -34.99 9.98
CA GLN A 142 29.63 -35.86 10.24
C GLN A 142 30.89 -35.37 9.51
N VAL A 143 30.77 -34.99 8.22
CA VAL A 143 31.91 -34.45 7.46
C VAL A 143 32.31 -33.07 7.98
N TYR A 144 31.35 -32.21 8.32
CA TYR A 144 31.59 -30.92 8.98
C TYR A 144 32.38 -31.07 10.28
N GLY A 145 32.07 -32.08 11.11
CA GLY A 145 32.81 -32.40 12.33
C GLY A 145 34.32 -32.57 12.12
N THR A 146 34.76 -33.03 10.94
CA THR A 146 36.18 -33.17 10.60
C THR A 146 36.92 -31.84 10.39
N VAL A 147 36.20 -30.74 10.11
CA VAL A 147 36.77 -29.41 9.86
C VAL A 147 36.47 -28.37 10.95
N VAL A 148 35.58 -28.67 11.91
CA VAL A 148 35.28 -27.78 13.06
C VAL A 148 36.54 -27.37 13.83
N GLY A 149 37.54 -28.27 13.95
CA GLY A 149 38.81 -27.95 14.59
C GLY A 149 39.54 -26.78 13.91
N ASN A 150 39.70 -26.85 12.58
CA ASN A 150 40.31 -25.79 11.79
C ASN A 150 39.49 -24.49 11.86
N LEU A 151 38.17 -24.59 11.68
CA LEU A 151 37.26 -23.45 11.78
C LEU A 151 37.35 -22.71 13.13
N ASN A 152 37.55 -23.44 14.23
CA ASN A 152 37.68 -22.87 15.58
C ASN A 152 39.06 -22.24 15.88
N HIS A 153 40.05 -22.35 14.98
CA HIS A 153 41.26 -21.51 15.06
C HIS A 153 41.05 -20.08 14.52
N HIS A 154 40.02 -19.86 13.69
CA HIS A 154 39.76 -18.59 12.97
C HIS A 154 38.74 -17.67 13.66
N VAL A 155 38.25 -18.05 14.85
CA VAL A 155 37.22 -17.31 15.60
C VAL A 155 37.57 -17.25 17.09
N SER A 156 37.06 -16.23 17.80
CA SER A 156 37.27 -16.11 19.24
C SER A 156 36.46 -17.15 20.02
N GLN A 157 36.87 -17.42 21.27
CA GLN A 157 36.22 -18.40 22.15
C GLN A 157 34.71 -18.15 22.32
N THR A 158 34.27 -16.90 22.33
CA THR A 158 32.85 -16.49 22.42
C THR A 158 32.02 -16.91 21.20
N PHE A 159 32.64 -17.03 20.02
CA PHE A 159 31.98 -17.26 18.73
C PHE A 159 32.42 -18.56 18.06
N GLN A 160 32.78 -19.57 18.85
CA GLN A 160 33.14 -20.89 18.32
C GLN A 160 31.98 -21.55 17.57
N TYR A 161 32.38 -22.37 16.59
CA TYR A 161 31.55 -23.32 15.85
C TYR A 161 31.24 -24.52 16.74
N SER A 162 29.96 -24.91 16.79
CA SER A 162 29.52 -26.12 17.51
C SER A 162 30.09 -27.39 16.86
N SER A 163 30.45 -28.39 17.68
CA SER A 163 30.88 -29.70 17.16
C SER A 163 29.72 -30.50 16.55
N SER A 164 30.07 -31.48 15.72
CA SER A 164 29.13 -32.50 15.21
C SER A 164 28.29 -33.09 16.33
N ASP A 165 28.90 -33.39 17.47
CA ASP A 165 28.28 -34.15 18.57
C ASP A 165 27.20 -33.34 19.30
N VAL A 166 27.26 -32.00 19.21
CA VAL A 166 26.23 -31.08 19.70
C VAL A 166 25.10 -30.88 18.68
N LEU A 167 25.41 -30.95 17.38
CA LEU A 167 24.44 -30.71 16.30
C LEU A 167 23.69 -31.96 15.84
N LEU A 168 24.31 -33.15 15.92
CA LEU A 168 23.69 -34.41 15.52
C LEU A 168 22.41 -34.75 16.32
N PRO A 169 22.33 -34.53 17.65
CA PRO A 169 21.08 -34.69 18.41
C PRO A 169 19.99 -33.65 18.08
N LEU A 170 20.29 -32.65 17.24
CA LEU A 170 19.32 -31.64 16.79
C LEU A 170 18.69 -32.01 15.43
N VAL A 171 19.16 -33.06 14.77
CA VAL A 171 18.53 -33.59 13.55
C VAL A 171 17.21 -34.28 13.89
N SER A 172 16.15 -34.00 13.14
CA SER A 172 14.82 -34.57 13.35
C SER A 172 14.03 -34.75 12.04
N SER A 173 12.93 -35.52 12.09
CA SER A 173 11.99 -35.64 10.96
C SER A 173 10.67 -34.93 11.25
N GLY A 174 10.20 -34.20 10.23
CA GLY A 174 8.80 -33.80 10.07
C GLY A 174 7.90 -34.96 9.66
N PRO A 175 6.62 -34.70 9.35
CA PRO A 175 5.66 -35.70 8.89
C PRO A 175 5.87 -36.02 7.41
N LYS A 176 5.84 -37.31 7.04
CA LYS A 176 6.04 -37.81 5.66
C LYS A 176 4.79 -37.69 4.78
N VAL A 177 4.10 -36.55 4.81
CA VAL A 177 2.87 -36.25 4.05
C VAL A 177 2.83 -34.78 3.63
N TYR A 178 2.19 -34.50 2.48
CA TYR A 178 2.25 -33.18 1.86
C TYR A 178 1.32 -32.15 2.52
N GLY A 179 1.92 -31.06 3.01
CA GLY A 179 1.22 -29.85 3.40
C GLY A 179 0.12 -30.07 4.45
N MET A 180 -1.12 -29.69 4.12
CA MET A 180 -2.24 -29.70 5.07
C MET A 180 -2.57 -31.10 5.62
N GLU A 181 -2.14 -32.18 4.96
CA GLU A 181 -2.27 -33.55 5.49
C GLU A 181 -1.46 -33.76 6.78
N ALA A 182 -0.37 -33.00 6.98
CA ALA A 182 0.42 -33.01 8.21
C ALA A 182 -0.43 -32.82 9.48
N LEU A 183 -1.46 -31.99 9.41
CA LEU A 183 -2.38 -31.71 10.53
C LEU A 183 -3.28 -32.89 10.93
N ASN A 184 -3.37 -33.93 10.08
CA ASN A 184 -4.15 -35.15 10.34
C ASN A 184 -3.29 -36.31 10.86
N THR A 185 -1.97 -36.14 10.94
CA THR A 185 -1.02 -37.18 11.39
C THR A 185 -0.59 -36.95 12.83
N SER A 186 -0.01 -37.98 13.47
CA SER A 186 0.58 -37.86 14.80
C SER A 186 1.74 -36.85 14.81
N LEU A 187 1.83 -36.06 15.88
CA LEU A 187 2.86 -35.03 16.07
C LEU A 187 4.28 -35.58 15.81
N SER A 188 4.94 -35.04 14.79
CA SER A 188 6.27 -35.45 14.34
C SER A 188 7.38 -35.11 15.34
N GLU A 189 8.59 -35.65 15.11
CA GLU A 189 9.76 -35.40 15.96
C GLU A 189 10.20 -33.94 15.86
N GLY A 190 10.28 -33.39 14.64
CA GLY A 190 10.58 -31.98 14.41
C GLY A 190 9.54 -31.03 15.01
N ALA A 191 8.25 -31.40 14.99
CA ALA A 191 7.22 -30.60 15.64
C ALA A 191 7.36 -30.60 17.17
N LYS A 192 7.64 -31.76 17.79
CA LYS A 192 7.94 -31.85 19.25
C LYS A 192 9.16 -31.01 19.62
N GLN A 193 10.24 -31.17 18.85
CA GLN A 193 11.49 -30.44 19.05
C GLN A 193 11.28 -28.92 18.93
N LEU A 194 10.53 -28.45 17.93
CA LEU A 194 10.20 -27.02 17.80
C LEU A 194 9.43 -26.48 19.01
N ILE A 195 8.43 -27.23 19.53
CA ILE A 195 7.68 -26.82 20.73
C ILE A 195 8.63 -26.70 21.94
N GLU A 196 9.51 -27.68 22.14
CA GLU A 196 10.51 -27.67 23.21
C GLU A 196 11.43 -26.44 23.10
N LYS A 197 11.97 -26.14 21.91
CA LYS A 197 12.86 -24.99 21.71
C LYS A 197 12.13 -23.64 21.76
N LEU A 198 10.83 -23.59 21.46
CA LEU A 198 10.00 -22.40 21.72
C LEU A 198 9.76 -22.18 23.21
N GLN A 199 9.64 -23.25 24.01
CA GLN A 199 9.46 -23.17 25.46
C GLN A 199 10.75 -22.83 26.20
N GLU A 200 11.89 -23.36 25.74
CA GLU A 200 13.23 -23.25 26.34
C GLU A 200 13.66 -21.82 26.74
N SER A 201 13.35 -20.82 25.91
CA SER A 201 13.77 -19.43 26.14
C SER A 201 12.75 -18.43 25.61
N SER A 202 12.70 -17.24 26.23
CA SER A 202 11.96 -16.07 25.75
C SER A 202 12.58 -15.43 24.51
N GLU A 203 13.85 -15.70 24.22
CA GLU A 203 14.57 -15.16 23.06
C GLU A 203 13.94 -15.61 21.73
N PRO A 204 13.89 -14.73 20.71
CA PRO A 204 13.33 -15.08 19.41
C PRO A 204 13.93 -16.34 18.80
N LEU A 205 13.07 -17.17 18.19
CA LEU A 205 13.46 -18.34 17.43
C LEU A 205 13.20 -18.09 15.94
N TYR A 206 14.28 -17.98 15.19
CA TYR A 206 14.26 -17.73 13.76
C TYR A 206 14.04 -19.04 13.02
N VAL A 207 12.91 -19.15 12.34
CA VAL A 207 12.50 -20.37 11.63
C VAL A 207 12.69 -20.17 10.13
N SER A 208 13.60 -20.94 9.54
CA SER A 208 13.74 -21.03 8.09
C SER A 208 12.87 -22.15 7.54
N LEU A 209 12.08 -21.84 6.51
CA LEU A 209 11.32 -22.79 5.73
C LEU A 209 11.92 -22.81 4.32
N TRP A 210 12.81 -23.78 4.08
CA TRP A 210 13.38 -24.07 2.77
C TRP A 210 12.32 -24.85 1.97
N GLY A 211 11.82 -25.93 2.59
CA GLY A 211 10.67 -26.71 2.12
C GLY A 211 9.31 -26.24 2.66
N GLY A 212 8.36 -27.19 2.71
CA GLY A 212 6.99 -26.95 3.18
C GLY A 212 6.87 -26.76 4.70
N ALA A 213 5.91 -25.93 5.11
CA ALA A 213 5.71 -25.51 6.48
C ALA A 213 4.88 -26.50 7.34
N GLY A 214 4.49 -27.66 6.81
CA GLY A 214 3.64 -28.64 7.51
C GLY A 214 4.10 -29.03 8.92
N THR A 215 5.41 -29.07 9.17
CA THR A 215 5.97 -29.35 10.51
C THR A 215 5.77 -28.18 11.49
N LEU A 216 5.92 -26.93 11.02
CA LEU A 216 5.59 -25.73 11.79
C LEU A 216 4.06 -25.64 12.04
N ALA A 217 3.25 -26.00 11.05
CA ALA A 217 1.79 -26.05 11.16
C ALA A 217 1.33 -27.05 12.24
N GLN A 218 1.93 -28.25 12.30
CA GLN A 218 1.73 -29.22 13.39
C GLN A 218 2.07 -28.62 14.75
N ALA A 219 3.26 -28.04 14.91
CA ALA A 219 3.73 -27.51 16.19
C ALA A 219 2.82 -26.39 16.71
N LEU A 220 2.43 -25.45 15.84
CA LEU A 220 1.50 -24.37 16.17
C LEU A 220 0.09 -24.89 16.52
N LYS A 221 -0.41 -25.90 15.79
CA LYS A 221 -1.71 -26.53 16.06
C LYS A 221 -1.72 -27.29 17.39
N GLN A 222 -0.60 -27.90 17.78
CA GLN A 222 -0.43 -28.52 19.09
C GLN A 222 -0.40 -27.46 20.21
N ILE A 223 0.40 -26.40 20.06
CA ILE A 223 0.47 -25.28 21.03
C ILE A 223 -0.91 -24.65 21.25
N GLU A 224 -1.71 -24.45 20.19
CA GLU A 224 -3.08 -23.95 20.28
C GLU A 224 -4.05 -24.92 21.00
N THR A 225 -3.73 -26.21 21.07
CA THR A 225 -4.60 -27.25 21.64
C THR A 225 -4.24 -27.56 23.10
N ASP A 226 -2.95 -27.52 23.45
CA ASP A 226 -2.43 -27.91 24.76
C ASP A 226 -2.27 -26.74 25.75
N GLN A 227 -2.21 -25.50 25.27
CA GLN A 227 -1.89 -24.32 26.07
C GLN A 227 -3.10 -23.37 26.19
N SER A 228 -3.09 -22.46 27.16
CA SER A 228 -4.08 -21.37 27.18
C SER A 228 -3.88 -20.42 25.99
N SER A 229 -4.91 -19.67 25.61
CA SER A 229 -4.81 -18.70 24.50
C SER A 229 -3.69 -17.66 24.69
N GLU A 230 -3.39 -17.29 25.93
CA GLU A 230 -2.33 -16.36 26.29
C GLU A 230 -0.94 -17.01 26.23
N ASP A 231 -0.80 -18.23 26.78
CA ASP A 231 0.44 -19.02 26.70
C ASP A 231 0.80 -19.35 25.24
N ALA A 232 -0.20 -19.73 24.44
CA ALA A 232 -0.05 -19.98 23.01
C ALA A 232 0.40 -18.71 22.26
N ALA A 233 -0.20 -17.55 22.54
CA ALA A 233 0.23 -16.28 21.95
C ALA A 233 1.67 -15.89 22.37
N ARG A 234 2.02 -16.10 23.65
CA ARG A 234 3.37 -15.83 24.20
C ARG A 234 4.45 -16.78 23.68
N LEU A 235 4.08 -17.96 23.16
CA LEU A 235 4.97 -18.84 22.42
C LEU A 235 5.07 -18.43 20.94
N ARG A 236 3.95 -18.09 20.29
CA ARG A 236 3.95 -17.63 18.88
C ARG A 236 4.73 -16.34 18.67
N SER A 237 4.66 -15.37 19.58
CA SER A 237 5.34 -14.08 19.44
C SER A 237 6.88 -14.17 19.43
N ARG A 238 7.44 -15.31 19.86
CA ARG A 238 8.88 -15.64 19.79
C ARG A 238 9.31 -16.01 18.37
N LEU A 239 8.39 -16.41 17.49
CA LEU A 239 8.74 -16.83 16.13
C LEU A 239 9.16 -15.65 15.26
N ARG A 240 10.16 -15.90 14.41
CA ARG A 240 10.58 -15.05 13.30
C ARG A 240 10.73 -15.94 12.06
N VAL A 241 9.66 -16.10 11.30
CA VAL A 241 9.62 -17.05 10.16
C VAL A 241 10.14 -16.38 8.89
N TYR A 242 10.94 -17.10 8.10
CA TYR A 242 11.35 -16.74 6.74
C TYR A 242 11.08 -17.94 5.82
N ALA A 243 10.22 -17.76 4.82
CA ALA A 243 9.80 -18.79 3.87
C ALA A 243 10.33 -18.57 2.46
N ILE A 244 10.87 -19.64 1.86
CA ILE A 244 11.29 -19.71 0.46
C ILE A 244 10.06 -20.02 -0.40
N SER A 245 9.27 -18.97 -0.67
CA SER A 245 8.03 -18.99 -1.48
C SER A 245 6.96 -20.02 -1.04
N ASP A 246 6.88 -20.31 0.27
CA ASP A 246 5.80 -21.11 0.90
C ASP A 246 5.48 -22.42 0.13
N GLN A 247 6.44 -23.36 0.11
CA GLN A 247 6.39 -24.58 -0.72
C GLN A 247 5.25 -25.59 -0.42
N ASP A 248 4.29 -25.28 0.45
CA ASP A 248 3.06 -26.05 0.62
C ASP A 248 1.85 -25.17 1.00
N GLY A 249 0.66 -25.76 1.00
CA GLY A 249 -0.58 -25.06 1.38
C GLY A 249 -0.68 -24.65 2.85
N THR A 250 0.32 -24.92 3.69
CA THR A 250 0.28 -24.64 5.13
C THR A 250 0.90 -23.30 5.50
N GLY A 251 1.84 -22.75 4.71
CA GLY A 251 2.39 -21.41 4.94
C GLY A 251 1.30 -20.34 4.98
N SER A 252 0.47 -20.29 3.94
CA SER A 252 -0.71 -19.41 3.87
C SER A 252 -1.78 -19.72 4.92
N TRP A 253 -1.86 -20.97 5.41
CA TRP A 253 -2.79 -21.35 6.49
C TRP A 253 -2.30 -20.86 7.87
N ILE A 254 -1.00 -20.97 8.14
CA ILE A 254 -0.34 -20.43 9.34
C ILE A 254 -0.56 -18.92 9.38
N GLN A 255 -0.26 -18.23 8.28
CA GLN A 255 -0.50 -16.80 8.09
C GLN A 255 -1.97 -16.47 8.40
N ALA A 256 -2.92 -17.05 7.66
CA ALA A 256 -4.35 -16.75 7.82
C ALA A 256 -4.95 -17.11 9.20
N ARG A 257 -4.30 -17.98 9.98
CA ARG A 257 -4.76 -18.40 11.31
C ARG A 257 -4.12 -17.59 12.45
N TRP A 258 -2.87 -17.20 12.30
CA TRP A 258 -2.06 -16.51 13.31
C TRP A 258 -1.32 -15.32 12.69
N PRO A 259 -2.04 -14.24 12.34
CA PRO A 259 -1.47 -13.08 11.65
C PRO A 259 -0.44 -12.31 12.51
N ASP A 260 -0.42 -12.57 13.81
CA ASP A 260 0.54 -12.08 14.81
C ASP A 260 1.98 -12.59 14.63
N ILE A 261 2.15 -13.74 13.96
CA ILE A 261 3.49 -14.31 13.68
C ILE A 261 4.26 -13.39 12.72
N PHE A 262 5.47 -13.01 13.11
CA PHE A 262 6.42 -12.35 12.20
C PHE A 262 6.77 -13.31 11.06
N TYR A 263 6.42 -12.94 9.83
CA TYR A 263 6.51 -13.84 8.66
C TYR A 263 7.09 -13.11 7.45
N ILE A 264 8.30 -13.45 7.02
CA ILE A 264 8.87 -13.04 5.74
C ILE A 264 8.52 -14.10 4.70
N THR A 265 7.91 -13.71 3.59
CA THR A 265 7.69 -14.57 2.43
C THR A 265 7.70 -13.76 1.13
N SER A 266 7.99 -14.40 0.01
CA SER A 266 7.84 -13.76 -1.30
C SER A 266 6.37 -13.77 -1.73
N ILE A 267 5.82 -12.62 -2.11
CA ILE A 267 4.47 -12.53 -2.68
C ILE A 267 4.59 -12.74 -4.19
N ASN A 268 4.50 -14.00 -4.57
CA ASN A 268 4.42 -14.48 -5.96
C ASN A 268 3.36 -15.59 -6.04
N GLY A 269 2.85 -15.90 -7.24
CA GLY A 269 1.98 -17.06 -7.42
C GLY A 269 2.73 -18.37 -7.18
N PHE A 270 1.98 -19.44 -6.92
CA PHE A 270 2.55 -20.77 -6.78
C PHE A 270 3.35 -21.15 -8.05
N ASN A 271 4.61 -21.56 -7.86
CA ASN A 271 5.57 -21.86 -8.93
C ASN A 271 5.99 -20.64 -9.81
N GLU A 272 5.63 -19.40 -9.46
CA GLU A 272 6.09 -18.18 -10.12
C GLU A 272 7.43 -17.69 -9.51
N PHE A 273 8.42 -18.57 -9.35
CA PHE A 273 9.65 -18.27 -8.60
C PHE A 273 10.49 -17.13 -9.18
N GLU A 274 10.36 -16.82 -10.47
CA GLU A 274 10.96 -15.62 -11.09
C GLU A 274 10.53 -14.30 -10.40
N GLY A 275 9.35 -14.27 -9.78
CA GLY A 275 8.85 -13.12 -9.00
C GLY A 275 9.32 -13.09 -7.54
N ALA A 276 10.02 -14.12 -7.06
CA ALA A 276 10.46 -14.19 -5.67
C ALA A 276 11.73 -13.35 -5.42
N THR A 277 11.95 -12.92 -4.16
CA THR A 277 13.17 -12.17 -3.81
C THR A 277 14.40 -13.09 -3.74
N TRP A 278 14.24 -14.30 -3.20
CA TRP A 278 15.34 -15.24 -2.89
C TRP A 278 16.16 -15.67 -4.12
N VAL A 279 15.53 -15.88 -5.29
CA VAL A 279 16.24 -16.20 -6.56
C VAL A 279 17.28 -15.15 -6.96
N GLY A 280 17.29 -13.97 -6.34
CA GLY A 280 18.37 -13.00 -6.46
C GLY A 280 19.76 -13.54 -6.07
N ILE A 281 19.86 -14.63 -5.31
CA ILE A 281 21.16 -15.26 -5.04
C ILE A 281 21.78 -15.88 -6.30
N ASN A 282 20.99 -16.46 -7.20
CA ASN A 282 21.45 -17.34 -8.30
C ASN A 282 20.98 -16.98 -9.73
N THR A 283 20.27 -15.85 -9.93
CA THR A 283 19.81 -15.37 -11.25
C THR A 283 20.59 -14.15 -11.79
N ASP A 284 20.61 -13.94 -13.11
CA ASP A 284 21.23 -12.75 -13.72
C ASP A 284 20.46 -11.44 -13.43
N ASP A 285 21.12 -10.28 -13.56
CA ASP A 285 20.58 -8.95 -13.33
C ASP A 285 20.64 -8.03 -14.58
N ASN A 286 20.24 -8.56 -15.75
CA ASN A 286 20.41 -7.90 -17.05
C ASN A 286 21.87 -7.50 -17.33
N GLY A 287 22.82 -8.35 -16.94
CA GLY A 287 24.25 -8.11 -17.09
C GLY A 287 24.90 -7.14 -16.09
N PHE A 288 24.22 -6.71 -15.02
CA PHE A 288 24.86 -5.97 -13.92
C PHE A 288 25.66 -6.89 -12.99
N ALA A 289 24.98 -7.85 -12.35
CA ALA A 289 25.58 -8.65 -11.29
C ALA A 289 26.52 -9.71 -11.88
N ASN A 290 27.67 -9.94 -11.24
CA ASN A 290 28.58 -11.00 -11.65
C ASN A 290 27.87 -12.37 -11.59
N THR A 291 27.83 -13.08 -12.72
CA THR A 291 27.22 -14.40 -12.82
C THR A 291 28.24 -15.54 -12.88
N THR A 292 29.55 -15.26 -12.79
CA THR A 292 30.59 -16.31 -12.76
C THR A 292 30.58 -17.09 -11.44
N LYS A 293 30.44 -16.39 -10.30
CA LYS A 293 30.42 -16.96 -8.94
C LYS A 293 29.16 -17.76 -8.56
N ILE A 294 28.33 -18.11 -9.55
CA ILE A 294 27.13 -18.94 -9.43
C ILE A 294 27.09 -20.03 -10.54
N LYS A 295 28.27 -20.50 -10.95
CA LYS A 295 28.46 -21.58 -11.93
C LYS A 295 29.38 -22.64 -11.36
N ASN A 296 29.22 -23.87 -11.83
CA ASN A 296 29.99 -25.02 -11.36
C ASN A 296 31.51 -24.78 -11.44
N ALA A 297 32.03 -24.22 -12.53
CA ALA A 297 33.46 -23.93 -12.66
C ALA A 297 34.05 -23.06 -11.53
N TRP A 298 33.29 -22.06 -11.03
CA TRP A 298 33.74 -21.29 -9.86
C TRP A 298 33.58 -22.09 -8.56
N ALA A 299 32.46 -22.80 -8.40
CA ALA A 299 32.24 -23.64 -7.22
C ALA A 299 33.29 -24.77 -7.12
N ASP A 300 33.71 -25.40 -8.22
CA ASP A 300 34.73 -26.45 -8.28
C ASP A 300 36.09 -25.97 -7.75
N GLU A 301 36.51 -24.75 -8.14
CA GLU A 301 37.79 -24.15 -7.72
C GLU A 301 37.75 -23.56 -6.30
N ASN A 302 36.62 -22.95 -5.90
CA ASN A 302 36.57 -22.05 -4.74
C ASN A 302 35.78 -22.65 -3.54
N ILE A 303 34.84 -23.57 -3.79
CA ILE A 303 33.93 -24.14 -2.78
C ILE A 303 34.08 -25.66 -2.62
N ARG A 304 34.30 -26.44 -3.68
CA ARG A 304 34.41 -27.91 -3.64
C ARG A 304 35.80 -28.41 -3.21
N VAL A 305 36.41 -27.68 -2.28
CA VAL A 305 37.78 -27.89 -1.80
C VAL A 305 37.81 -28.54 -0.41
N GLY A 306 38.72 -29.50 -0.23
CA GLY A 306 38.90 -30.24 1.03
C GLY A 306 37.70 -31.12 1.44
N PRO A 307 37.67 -31.60 2.69
CA PRO A 307 36.69 -32.60 3.14
C PRO A 307 35.24 -32.12 3.00
N LEU A 308 34.91 -30.94 3.56
CA LEU A 308 33.55 -30.40 3.51
C LEU A 308 33.15 -29.95 2.10
N GLY A 309 34.08 -29.38 1.33
CA GLY A 309 33.81 -29.01 -0.06
C GLY A 309 33.57 -30.21 -0.98
N SER A 310 34.25 -31.34 -0.73
CA SER A 310 34.08 -32.56 -1.54
C SER A 310 32.66 -33.15 -1.53
N ILE A 311 31.82 -32.75 -0.56
CA ILE A 311 30.41 -33.16 -0.48
C ILE A 311 29.42 -32.06 -0.88
N TYR A 312 29.89 -30.88 -1.28
CA TYR A 312 29.06 -29.80 -1.83
C TYR A 312 28.68 -30.13 -3.28
N PRO A 313 27.41 -30.40 -3.59
CA PRO A 313 27.02 -31.05 -4.85
C PRO A 313 27.18 -30.15 -6.08
N GLN A 314 26.96 -30.73 -7.27
CA GLN A 314 26.90 -29.99 -8.53
C GLN A 314 25.60 -29.16 -8.60
N ILE A 315 25.72 -27.91 -9.07
CA ILE A 315 24.59 -27.00 -9.32
C ILE A 315 23.85 -27.54 -10.54
N LEU A 316 22.58 -27.93 -10.36
CA LEU A 316 21.71 -28.44 -11.44
C LEU A 316 20.71 -27.39 -11.93
N TYR A 317 20.03 -26.71 -11.00
CA TYR A 317 18.99 -25.72 -11.30
C TYR A 317 19.39 -24.34 -10.77
N GLY A 318 19.23 -24.12 -9.46
CA GLY A 318 19.74 -22.99 -8.71
C GLY A 318 20.99 -23.35 -7.89
N MET A 319 21.75 -22.32 -7.51
CA MET A 319 22.73 -22.42 -6.44
C MET A 319 22.10 -21.83 -5.17
N GLU A 320 21.95 -22.64 -4.13
CA GLU A 320 21.53 -22.19 -2.79
C GLU A 320 20.28 -21.31 -2.77
N GLY A 321 19.14 -21.77 -3.31
CA GLY A 321 17.89 -21.02 -3.27
C GLY A 321 17.50 -20.55 -1.87
N ASP A 322 17.84 -21.35 -0.86
CA ASP A 322 17.42 -21.18 0.53
C ASP A 322 18.33 -20.33 1.41
N SER A 323 19.62 -20.22 1.08
CA SER A 323 20.60 -19.47 1.86
C SER A 323 20.13 -18.05 2.27
N PRO A 324 19.38 -17.27 1.47
CA PRO A 324 18.77 -16.02 1.90
C PRO A 324 18.01 -16.07 3.25
N SER A 325 17.39 -17.20 3.61
CA SER A 325 16.62 -17.36 4.84
C SER A 325 17.45 -17.32 6.14
N PHE A 326 18.77 -17.47 6.04
CA PHE A 326 19.69 -17.28 7.17
C PHE A 326 20.76 -16.21 6.90
N LEU A 327 21.06 -15.88 5.64
CA LEU A 327 22.02 -14.82 5.29
C LEU A 327 21.61 -13.42 5.80
N TRP A 328 20.32 -13.18 6.04
CA TRP A 328 19.82 -11.97 6.72
C TRP A 328 20.08 -11.90 8.23
N LEU A 329 20.51 -12.99 8.86
CA LEU A 329 20.88 -13.04 10.29
C LEU A 329 22.38 -12.87 10.53
N ILE A 330 23.18 -12.91 9.46
CA ILE A 330 24.65 -12.83 9.54
C ILE A 330 25.06 -11.42 9.93
N SER A 331 25.82 -11.31 11.01
CA SER A 331 26.29 -10.05 11.57
C SER A 331 27.46 -9.51 10.74
N ASN A 332 27.08 -8.89 9.63
CA ASN A 332 27.97 -8.22 8.68
C ASN A 332 27.83 -6.69 8.73
N GLY A 333 26.84 -6.15 9.45
CA GLY A 333 26.54 -4.72 9.62
C GLY A 333 25.58 -4.09 8.61
N LEU A 334 24.99 -4.89 7.71
CA LEU A 334 23.77 -4.54 6.97
C LEU A 334 22.51 -5.07 7.68
N SER A 335 22.62 -6.31 8.16
CA SER A 335 21.57 -7.13 8.78
C SER A 335 21.05 -6.55 10.09
N VAL A 336 19.73 -6.35 10.19
CA VAL A 336 19.02 -6.05 11.45
C VAL A 336 17.70 -6.82 11.46
N PRO A 337 17.62 -7.99 12.15
CA PRO A 337 16.50 -8.92 11.94
C PRO A 337 15.09 -8.40 12.27
N ASP A 338 14.89 -7.62 13.34
CA ASP A 338 13.56 -7.03 13.60
C ASP A 338 13.18 -5.87 12.64
N MET A 339 14.08 -5.48 11.71
CA MET A 339 13.85 -4.45 10.67
C MET A 339 14.24 -4.94 9.25
N PRO A 340 13.53 -5.94 8.68
CA PRO A 340 13.85 -6.50 7.35
C PRO A 340 13.64 -5.49 6.20
N ASN A 341 13.04 -4.33 6.47
CA ASN A 341 12.90 -3.21 5.55
C ASN A 341 14.20 -2.44 5.30
N LEU A 342 15.28 -2.70 6.06
CA LEU A 342 16.57 -2.03 5.85
C LEU A 342 17.42 -2.67 4.74
N GLY A 343 17.19 -3.95 4.43
CA GLY A 343 17.95 -4.71 3.44
C GLY A 343 19.23 -5.34 4.00
N SER A 344 19.47 -6.59 3.61
CA SER A 344 20.54 -7.47 4.10
C SER A 344 21.03 -8.40 2.97
N TRP A 345 21.97 -9.31 3.26
CA TRP A 345 22.34 -10.37 2.30
C TRP A 345 21.19 -11.35 1.99
N GLY A 346 20.23 -11.51 2.91
CA GLY A 346 18.98 -12.24 2.65
C GLY A 346 17.86 -11.36 2.07
N GLY A 347 18.18 -10.19 1.50
CA GLY A 347 17.24 -9.33 0.79
C GLY A 347 16.57 -8.27 1.66
N ARG A 348 15.49 -7.68 1.15
CA ARG A 348 14.71 -6.61 1.78
C ARG A 348 13.21 -6.83 1.64
N TYR A 349 12.46 -6.64 2.73
CA TYR A 349 11.03 -6.89 2.80
C TYR A 349 10.29 -5.80 3.58
N THR A 350 9.11 -5.40 3.12
CA THR A 350 8.23 -4.40 3.75
C THR A 350 6.95 -5.05 4.23
N ARG A 351 6.32 -4.52 5.28
CA ARG A 351 5.03 -5.05 5.75
C ARG A 351 4.00 -5.09 4.62
N VAL A 352 3.26 -6.20 4.56
CA VAL A 352 2.23 -6.46 3.54
C VAL A 352 0.95 -5.66 3.84
N SER A 353 0.74 -5.30 5.10
CA SER A 353 -0.40 -4.56 5.60
C SER A 353 0.07 -3.50 6.60
N GLU A 354 -0.64 -2.37 6.61
CA GLU A 354 -0.49 -1.29 7.59
C GLU A 354 -1.38 -1.52 8.84
N VAL A 355 -2.14 -2.63 8.87
CA VAL A 355 -2.95 -3.04 10.03
C VAL A 355 -2.06 -3.77 11.05
N ASP A 356 -2.03 -3.27 12.29
CA ASP A 356 -1.11 -3.75 13.35
C ASP A 356 -1.19 -5.26 13.62
N ASP A 357 -2.38 -5.86 13.47
CA ASP A 357 -2.64 -7.30 13.66
C ASP A 357 -1.89 -8.21 12.67
N PHE A 358 -1.33 -7.67 11.58
CA PHE A 358 -0.65 -8.42 10.51
C PHE A 358 0.86 -8.16 10.51
N ASN A 359 1.63 -9.14 10.97
CA ASN A 359 3.08 -9.05 11.12
C ASN A 359 3.86 -9.67 9.95
N TRP A 360 3.28 -9.65 8.73
CA TRP A 360 3.89 -10.27 7.55
C TRP A 360 4.65 -9.24 6.69
N TYR A 361 5.71 -9.70 6.04
CA TYR A 361 6.64 -8.92 5.25
C TYR A 361 6.83 -9.54 3.85
N GLY A 362 6.63 -8.73 2.82
CA GLY A 362 6.68 -9.12 1.41
C GLY A 362 7.72 -8.34 0.61
N ASN A 363 7.97 -8.82 -0.62
CA ASN A 363 8.96 -8.31 -1.60
C ASN A 363 9.07 -6.77 -1.66
N ALA A 364 10.23 -6.19 -1.33
CA ALA A 364 10.46 -4.73 -1.34
C ALA A 364 11.55 -4.27 -2.33
N PRO A 365 11.21 -3.91 -3.57
CA PRO A 365 12.18 -3.73 -4.66
C PRO A 365 13.20 -2.61 -4.43
N ASP A 366 14.43 -2.84 -4.89
CA ASP A 366 15.54 -1.89 -4.91
C ASP A 366 15.86 -1.47 -6.35
N SER A 367 16.33 -0.23 -6.54
CA SER A 367 16.93 0.19 -7.81
C SER A 367 18.46 0.08 -7.75
N VAL A 368 19.04 -0.44 -8.83
CA VAL A 368 20.47 -0.61 -9.10
C VAL A 368 20.84 0.27 -10.29
N SER A 369 21.97 0.97 -10.20
CA SER A 369 22.57 1.66 -11.36
C SER A 369 23.39 0.67 -12.19
N LEU A 370 23.14 0.62 -13.49
CA LEU A 370 23.88 -0.20 -14.45
C LEU A 370 25.13 0.56 -14.95
N PRO A 371 26.20 -0.11 -15.41
CA PRO A 371 27.39 0.55 -15.98
C PRO A 371 27.09 1.42 -17.22
N SER A 372 25.94 1.22 -17.86
CA SER A 372 25.40 2.06 -18.95
C SER A 372 24.77 3.38 -18.48
N GLY A 373 24.70 3.65 -17.16
CA GLY A 373 24.08 4.84 -16.57
C GLY A 373 22.55 4.77 -16.42
N SER A 374 21.88 3.77 -17.02
CA SER A 374 20.46 3.48 -16.78
C SER A 374 20.25 2.75 -15.45
N GLN A 375 19.10 2.92 -14.80
CA GLN A 375 18.74 2.13 -13.60
C GLN A 375 17.78 0.98 -13.93
N TYR A 376 17.92 -0.11 -13.18
CA TYR A 376 17.00 -1.25 -13.17
C TYR A 376 16.44 -1.44 -11.75
N ARG A 377 15.16 -1.81 -11.61
CA ARG A 377 14.48 -1.96 -10.32
C ARG A 377 13.79 -3.31 -10.21
N SER A 378 14.14 -4.10 -9.20
CA SER A 378 13.58 -5.43 -8.94
C SER A 378 13.67 -5.80 -7.45
N SER A 379 12.98 -6.86 -7.04
CA SER A 379 13.09 -7.36 -5.65
C SER A 379 14.34 -8.22 -5.46
N GLN A 380 14.73 -8.95 -6.51
CA GLN A 380 15.95 -9.74 -6.57
C GLN A 380 17.21 -8.87 -6.45
N ALA A 381 17.17 -7.62 -6.95
CA ALA A 381 18.25 -6.64 -6.81
C ALA A 381 18.63 -6.35 -5.35
N THR A 382 17.76 -6.62 -4.38
CA THR A 382 18.06 -6.51 -2.94
C THR A 382 19.07 -7.55 -2.46
N ILE A 383 19.18 -8.70 -3.15
CA ILE A 383 20.16 -9.78 -2.90
C ILE A 383 21.30 -9.72 -3.92
N ARG A 384 20.99 -9.59 -5.22
CA ARG A 384 21.96 -9.66 -6.34
C ARG A 384 23.16 -8.72 -6.13
N ARG A 385 22.92 -7.51 -5.62
CA ARG A 385 23.96 -6.50 -5.29
C ARG A 385 24.99 -6.94 -4.25
N TRP A 386 24.66 -7.92 -3.41
CA TRP A 386 25.55 -8.42 -2.37
C TRP A 386 26.24 -9.74 -2.75
N ARG A 387 26.00 -10.26 -3.97
CA ARG A 387 26.50 -11.57 -4.40
C ARG A 387 28.02 -11.70 -4.27
N ASP A 388 28.79 -10.80 -4.88
CA ASP A 388 30.25 -10.89 -4.79
C ASP A 388 30.74 -10.85 -3.33
N ALA A 389 30.13 -10.03 -2.47
CA ALA A 389 30.45 -9.95 -1.05
C ALA A 389 30.18 -11.26 -0.29
N MET A 390 29.01 -11.88 -0.48
CA MET A 390 28.65 -13.12 0.20
C MET A 390 29.40 -14.34 -0.36
N GLN A 391 29.67 -14.38 -1.67
CA GLN A 391 30.43 -15.48 -2.30
C GLN A 391 31.90 -15.43 -1.91
N ASP A 392 32.50 -14.23 -1.79
CA ASP A 392 33.89 -14.08 -1.31
C ASP A 392 34.02 -14.44 0.18
N ASP A 393 33.06 -14.07 1.04
CA ASP A 393 33.03 -14.46 2.45
C ASP A 393 32.84 -16.00 2.61
N PHE A 394 32.06 -16.63 1.75
CA PHE A 394 31.87 -18.09 1.72
C PHE A 394 33.14 -18.83 1.24
N ALA A 395 33.78 -18.37 0.16
CA ALA A 395 35.04 -18.95 -0.32
C ALA A 395 36.18 -18.77 0.69
N ALA A 396 36.25 -17.63 1.38
CA ALA A 396 37.20 -17.44 2.48
C ALA A 396 36.96 -18.41 3.65
N ARG A 397 35.71 -18.59 4.08
CA ARG A 397 35.34 -19.59 5.10
C ARG A 397 35.61 -21.02 4.66
N MET A 398 35.52 -21.33 3.36
CA MET A 398 35.99 -22.61 2.84
C MET A 398 37.50 -22.79 3.05
N GLN A 399 38.33 -21.75 2.88
CA GLN A 399 39.76 -21.83 3.23
C GLN A 399 40.00 -22.03 4.74
N TRP A 400 39.13 -21.49 5.60
CA TRP A 400 39.18 -21.73 7.05
C TRP A 400 38.94 -23.21 7.42
N THR A 401 38.38 -24.03 6.52
CA THR A 401 38.31 -25.50 6.71
C THR A 401 39.62 -26.21 6.41
N LEU A 402 40.51 -25.60 5.61
CA LEU A 402 41.74 -26.21 5.09
C LEU A 402 42.98 -25.85 5.90
N ASN A 403 42.99 -24.66 6.50
CA ASN A 403 44.11 -24.12 7.27
C ASN A 403 43.75 -24.02 8.77
N ASN A 404 44.75 -24.15 9.63
CA ASN A 404 44.66 -23.81 11.06
C ASN A 404 45.45 -22.52 11.42
N SER A 405 46.22 -21.96 10.46
CA SER A 405 46.97 -20.72 10.65
C SER A 405 46.14 -19.51 10.24
N VAL A 406 45.77 -18.66 11.20
CA VAL A 406 45.00 -17.42 10.98
C VAL A 406 45.65 -16.54 9.91
N SER A 407 46.97 -16.34 10.00
CA SER A 407 47.72 -15.49 9.06
C SER A 407 47.68 -15.97 7.60
N ALA A 408 47.39 -17.25 7.33
CA ALA A 408 47.41 -17.84 5.99
C ALA A 408 46.14 -17.59 5.15
N VAL A 409 45.04 -17.15 5.78
CA VAL A 409 43.72 -16.95 5.14
C VAL A 409 43.14 -15.57 5.52
N ALA A 410 42.13 -15.08 4.82
CA ALA A 410 41.58 -13.74 5.09
C ALA A 410 40.55 -13.75 6.23
N HIS A 411 40.53 -12.70 7.05
CA HIS A 411 39.54 -12.47 8.11
C HIS A 411 38.80 -11.13 7.93
N PRO A 412 37.56 -11.01 8.44
CA PRO A 412 36.79 -9.78 8.32
C PRO A 412 37.39 -8.61 9.13
N PRO A 413 37.48 -7.39 8.56
CA PRO A 413 37.95 -6.21 9.29
C PRO A 413 36.98 -5.79 10.41
N GLN A 414 37.53 -5.19 11.47
CA GLN A 414 36.76 -4.73 12.63
C GLN A 414 36.46 -3.24 12.50
N LEU A 415 35.22 -2.93 12.09
CA LEU A 415 34.82 -1.55 11.79
C LEU A 415 34.65 -0.71 13.05
N SER A 416 35.15 0.52 12.97
CA SER A 416 34.92 1.59 13.94
C SER A 416 34.37 2.82 13.19
N ILE A 417 33.38 3.50 13.76
CA ILE A 417 32.96 4.85 13.32
C ILE A 417 32.82 5.72 14.57
N ASN A 418 33.57 6.82 14.65
CA ASN A 418 33.56 7.76 15.78
C ASN A 418 33.72 7.08 17.16
N GLY A 419 34.48 5.98 17.22
CA GLY A 419 34.68 5.18 18.44
C GLY A 419 33.64 4.08 18.69
N SER A 420 32.53 4.04 17.95
CA SER A 420 31.61 2.89 17.94
C SER A 420 32.25 1.74 17.16
N ILE A 421 32.69 0.70 17.86
CA ILE A 421 33.26 -0.54 17.31
C ILE A 421 32.13 -1.53 16.95
N GLY A 422 32.38 -2.46 16.03
CA GLY A 422 31.47 -3.57 15.71
C GLY A 422 30.42 -3.23 14.66
N THR A 423 29.47 -4.13 14.45
CA THR A 423 28.48 -4.09 13.34
C THR A 423 27.19 -3.32 13.62
N GLU A 424 27.00 -2.85 14.87
CA GLU A 424 25.76 -2.19 15.31
C GLU A 424 25.44 -0.91 14.53
N VAL A 425 24.14 -0.62 14.37
CA VAL A 425 23.66 0.58 13.68
C VAL A 425 23.95 1.82 14.51
N VAL A 426 24.71 2.76 13.96
CA VAL A 426 24.95 4.06 14.60
C VAL A 426 23.80 5.02 14.27
N ARG A 427 23.32 5.78 15.26
CA ARG A 427 22.27 6.78 15.08
C ARG A 427 22.80 8.18 15.43
N PHE A 428 22.48 9.17 14.61
CA PHE A 428 22.82 10.57 14.84
C PHE A 428 21.65 11.48 14.48
N ASP A 429 21.39 12.49 15.29
CA ASP A 429 20.41 13.53 14.99
C ASP A 429 21.12 14.79 14.45
N LEU A 430 20.61 15.36 13.36
CA LEU A 430 21.26 16.45 12.64
C LEU A 430 20.26 17.56 12.29
N SER A 431 20.61 18.82 12.58
CA SER A 431 19.80 19.95 12.10
C SER A 431 19.87 20.08 10.57
N LEU A 432 18.82 20.61 9.94
CA LEU A 432 18.69 20.77 8.48
C LEU A 432 19.90 21.43 7.77
N ASN A 433 20.59 22.37 8.45
CA ASN A 433 21.77 23.06 7.92
C ASN A 433 23.08 22.60 8.62
N GLY A 434 23.05 21.44 9.27
CA GLY A 434 24.20 20.85 9.95
C GLY A 434 25.08 20.03 9.02
N SER A 435 26.25 19.65 9.51
CA SER A 435 27.04 18.55 8.95
C SER A 435 27.64 17.73 10.09
N ILE A 436 27.91 16.46 9.83
CA ILE A 436 28.60 15.56 10.75
C ILE A 436 29.84 14.98 10.06
N ILE A 437 30.92 14.80 10.81
CA ILE A 437 32.09 14.05 10.36
C ILE A 437 31.93 12.62 10.85
N LEU A 438 32.02 11.66 9.92
CA LEU A 438 32.17 10.25 10.24
C LEU A 438 33.62 9.85 9.98
N ASP A 439 34.29 9.40 11.04
CA ASP A 439 35.68 9.00 11.07
C ASP A 439 35.77 7.50 11.34
N ALA A 440 36.17 6.75 10.32
CA ALA A 440 36.39 5.31 10.36
C ALA A 440 37.88 4.93 10.34
N ALA A 441 38.81 5.89 10.52
CA ALA A 441 40.25 5.63 10.45
C ALA A 441 40.77 4.69 11.56
N SER A 442 40.00 4.51 12.64
CA SER A 442 40.27 3.53 13.70
C SER A 442 39.77 2.11 13.38
N THR A 443 39.26 1.87 12.17
CA THR A 443 38.95 0.51 11.66
C THR A 443 40.25 -0.24 11.41
N CYS A 444 40.38 -1.44 11.96
CA CYS A 444 41.55 -2.30 11.74
C CYS A 444 41.23 -3.51 10.85
N ASP A 445 42.23 -3.92 10.08
CA ASP A 445 42.29 -5.25 9.51
C ASP A 445 42.56 -6.25 10.64
N ALA A 446 41.81 -7.36 10.68
CA ALA A 446 41.90 -8.32 11.78
C ALA A 446 43.18 -9.18 11.71
N ASP A 447 43.80 -9.29 10.54
CA ASP A 447 45.03 -10.03 10.32
C ASP A 447 46.28 -9.13 10.51
N HIS A 448 46.16 -7.84 10.23
CA HIS A 448 47.26 -6.85 10.35
C HIS A 448 46.86 -5.63 11.20
N PRO A 449 46.77 -5.77 12.53
CA PRO A 449 46.38 -4.66 13.42
C PRO A 449 47.35 -3.48 13.36
N GLY A 450 46.96 -2.44 12.62
CA GLY A 450 47.73 -1.21 12.41
C GLY A 450 48.08 -0.91 10.94
N GLU A 451 47.93 -1.86 10.01
CA GLU A 451 48.21 -1.63 8.59
C GLU A 451 46.93 -1.33 7.79
N THR A 452 46.54 -0.05 7.75
CA THR A 452 45.30 0.40 7.06
C THR A 452 45.41 0.47 5.53
N SER A 453 46.60 0.26 4.95
CA SER A 453 46.82 0.18 3.48
C SER A 453 45.99 -0.94 2.83
N GLN A 454 45.79 -2.04 3.57
CA GLN A 454 45.13 -3.26 3.13
C GLN A 454 43.59 -3.12 3.09
N LEU A 455 43.06 -1.98 3.52
CA LEU A 455 41.62 -1.69 3.54
C LEU A 455 41.23 -0.69 2.44
N ASP A 456 40.11 -0.95 1.78
CA ASP A 456 39.36 0.06 1.02
C ASP A 456 38.13 0.49 1.81
N PHE A 457 37.81 1.78 1.74
CA PHE A 457 36.68 2.41 2.43
C PHE A 457 35.75 3.05 1.41
N GLU A 458 34.50 2.59 1.36
CA GLU A 458 33.43 3.10 0.48
C GLU A 458 32.23 3.57 1.33
N TRP A 459 31.72 4.76 1.06
CA TRP A 459 30.54 5.33 1.71
C TRP A 459 29.45 5.62 0.69
N PHE A 460 28.23 5.11 0.92
CA PHE A 460 27.10 5.33 0.02
C PHE A 460 25.78 5.48 0.76
N GLY A 461 24.86 6.25 0.18
CA GLY A 461 23.48 6.31 0.64
C GLY A 461 22.74 5.04 0.24
N TYR A 462 22.20 4.30 1.22
CA TYR A 462 21.32 3.16 0.99
C TYR A 462 19.89 3.51 1.42
N PRO A 463 19.10 4.20 0.58
CA PRO A 463 17.78 4.72 0.96
C PRO A 463 16.77 3.62 1.32
N PRO A 464 15.74 3.98 2.10
CA PRO A 464 14.64 3.08 2.46
C PRO A 464 13.88 2.54 1.22
N PRO A 465 13.02 1.53 1.39
CA PRO A 465 12.23 0.92 0.31
C PRO A 465 11.62 1.95 -0.65
N GLN A 466 12.02 1.87 -1.92
CA GLN A 466 11.78 2.94 -2.87
C GLN A 466 10.33 2.96 -3.33
N GLY A 467 9.64 4.09 -3.16
CA GLY A 467 8.45 4.44 -3.95
C GLY A 467 8.81 4.75 -5.41
N PHE A 468 7.81 5.06 -6.23
CA PHE A 468 8.06 5.53 -7.60
C PHE A 468 8.37 7.03 -7.60
N GLY A 469 9.66 7.39 -7.64
CA GLY A 469 10.11 8.78 -7.74
C GLY A 469 11.59 8.96 -7.41
N VAL A 470 12.16 10.11 -7.79
CA VAL A 470 13.52 10.51 -7.37
C VAL A 470 13.44 11.07 -5.95
N GLN A 471 14.07 10.41 -4.99
CA GLN A 471 14.25 10.98 -3.65
C GLN A 471 15.45 11.94 -3.63
N PRO A 472 15.44 12.97 -2.78
CA PRO A 472 16.66 13.70 -2.42
C PRO A 472 17.72 12.75 -1.87
N SER A 473 18.99 13.08 -1.99
CA SER A 473 20.11 12.33 -1.41
C SER A 473 20.89 13.18 -0.40
N LEU A 474 21.40 12.55 0.66
CA LEU A 474 22.45 13.17 1.49
C LEU A 474 23.65 13.51 0.62
N THR A 475 24.35 14.59 0.97
CA THR A 475 25.66 14.91 0.39
C THR A 475 26.73 14.24 1.24
N ILE A 476 27.58 13.40 0.62
CA ILE A 476 28.68 12.69 1.31
C ILE A 476 29.99 13.13 0.65
N LEU A 477 30.79 13.96 1.34
CA LEU A 477 32.02 14.54 0.81
C LEU A 477 33.27 13.87 1.42
N PRO A 478 34.30 13.55 0.62
CA PRO A 478 35.53 12.95 1.13
C PRO A 478 36.36 14.01 1.88
N LEU A 479 36.80 13.69 3.09
CA LEU A 479 37.74 14.52 3.86
C LEU A 479 39.18 13.99 3.78
N THR A 480 39.34 12.71 3.48
CA THR A 480 40.63 12.02 3.34
C THR A 480 40.59 11.04 2.17
N PRO A 481 40.48 11.55 0.92
CA PRO A 481 40.42 10.69 -0.26
C PRO A 481 41.72 9.89 -0.46
N PRO A 482 41.67 8.68 -1.05
CA PRO A 482 42.87 7.93 -1.44
C PRO A 482 43.77 8.74 -2.39
N LEU A 483 45.10 8.61 -2.24
CA LEU A 483 46.06 9.29 -3.11
C LEU A 483 45.79 9.00 -4.60
N GLY A 484 45.80 10.06 -5.41
CA GLY A 484 45.55 9.96 -6.85
C GLY A 484 44.08 9.89 -7.27
N THR A 485 43.14 9.97 -6.31
CA THR A 485 41.69 10.07 -6.58
C THR A 485 41.13 11.44 -6.19
N ASP A 486 39.97 11.82 -6.73
CA ASP A 486 39.15 12.94 -6.26
C ASP A 486 38.30 12.57 -5.03
N GLY A 487 38.28 11.28 -4.66
CA GLY A 487 37.49 10.71 -3.58
C GLY A 487 36.07 10.30 -3.96
N ILE A 488 35.70 10.27 -5.24
CA ILE A 488 34.37 9.84 -5.69
C ILE A 488 34.49 8.71 -6.72
N TYR A 489 33.84 7.59 -6.46
CA TYR A 489 33.71 6.46 -7.38
C TYR A 489 32.33 6.45 -8.01
N SER A 490 32.27 6.41 -9.34
CA SER A 490 31.02 6.65 -10.09
C SER A 490 29.97 5.56 -9.90
N LEU A 491 30.39 4.30 -9.75
CA LEU A 491 29.52 3.14 -9.55
C LEU A 491 30.29 2.01 -8.83
N ASN A 492 29.83 1.55 -7.67
CA ASN A 492 30.44 0.39 -6.99
C ASN A 492 29.83 -0.96 -7.39
N GLU A 493 30.46 -2.04 -6.92
CA GLU A 493 30.07 -3.44 -7.17
C GLU A 493 28.65 -3.80 -6.71
N ALA A 494 28.08 -3.04 -5.77
CA ALA A 494 26.70 -3.20 -5.29
C ALA A 494 25.70 -2.28 -6.00
N GLY A 495 26.13 -1.54 -7.03
CA GLY A 495 25.25 -0.77 -7.91
C GLY A 495 24.85 0.59 -7.35
N PHE A 496 25.52 1.08 -6.32
CA PHE A 496 25.37 2.44 -5.80
C PHE A 496 26.24 3.39 -6.62
N ALA A 497 25.67 4.52 -7.03
CA ALA A 497 26.39 5.57 -7.75
C ALA A 497 26.87 6.67 -6.79
N ASN A 498 27.88 7.44 -7.20
CA ASN A 498 28.49 8.54 -6.43
C ASN A 498 28.96 8.08 -5.03
N VAL A 499 29.75 7.00 -5.00
CA VAL A 499 30.26 6.38 -3.78
C VAL A 499 31.52 7.13 -3.31
N THR A 500 31.51 7.61 -2.08
CA THR A 500 32.59 8.45 -1.53
C THR A 500 33.68 7.57 -0.93
N LEU A 501 34.94 7.82 -1.30
CA LEU A 501 36.09 7.01 -0.92
C LEU A 501 36.86 7.59 0.27
N GLY A 502 37.42 6.69 1.09
CA GLY A 502 38.38 7.02 2.15
C GLY A 502 37.81 6.92 3.57
N PRO A 503 38.67 6.89 4.60
CA PRO A 503 38.27 6.58 5.96
C PRO A 503 37.50 7.69 6.67
N LYS A 504 37.49 8.93 6.15
CA LYS A 504 36.75 10.07 6.75
C LYS A 504 35.91 10.81 5.73
N VAL A 505 34.64 11.03 6.06
CA VAL A 505 33.67 11.78 5.25
C VAL A 505 32.94 12.85 6.06
N SER A 506 32.54 13.93 5.40
CA SER A 506 31.56 14.89 5.91
C SER A 506 30.21 14.60 5.27
N ILE A 507 29.15 14.60 6.08
CA ILE A 507 27.78 14.32 5.62
C ILE A 507 26.89 15.49 5.99
N SER A 508 26.10 15.97 5.02
CA SER A 508 25.09 17.03 5.22
C SER A 508 23.74 16.67 4.56
N PRO A 509 22.63 17.25 5.05
CA PRO A 509 21.31 17.06 4.45
C PRO A 509 21.22 17.65 3.03
N PRO A 510 20.17 17.29 2.25
CA PRO A 510 19.93 17.89 0.94
C PRO A 510 19.59 19.38 1.09
N THR A 511 20.47 20.27 0.62
CA THR A 511 20.38 21.73 0.82
C THR A 511 19.18 22.39 0.13
N GLU A 512 18.61 21.78 -0.90
CA GLU A 512 17.52 22.34 -1.71
C GLU A 512 16.11 22.02 -1.19
N ALA A 513 15.97 21.16 -0.16
CA ALA A 513 14.72 20.44 0.09
C ALA A 513 13.79 21.04 1.17
N GLY A 514 14.21 22.09 1.89
CA GLY A 514 13.36 22.80 2.85
C GLY A 514 12.69 21.90 3.89
N SER A 515 11.39 22.10 4.16
CA SER A 515 10.61 21.29 5.10
C SER A 515 10.32 19.86 4.63
N ALA A 516 10.63 19.50 3.37
CA ALA A 516 10.40 18.13 2.87
C ALA A 516 11.38 17.09 3.42
N THR A 517 12.32 17.50 4.28
CA THR A 517 13.28 16.63 4.98
C THR A 517 13.06 16.59 6.50
N ASP A 518 12.10 17.35 7.02
CA ASP A 518 11.80 17.42 8.45
C ASP A 518 11.34 16.04 8.99
N GLY A 519 11.99 15.54 10.06
CA GLY A 519 11.66 14.27 10.72
C GLY A 519 12.03 12.98 9.97
N LYS A 520 12.81 13.05 8.88
CA LYS A 520 13.19 11.86 8.08
C LYS A 520 14.45 11.16 8.57
N GLU A 521 14.45 9.82 8.48
CA GLU A 521 15.64 8.98 8.62
C GLU A 521 16.37 8.86 7.28
N TRP A 522 17.69 9.08 7.29
CA TRP A 522 18.58 8.94 6.14
C TRP A 522 19.63 7.86 6.40
N HIS A 523 19.76 6.93 5.46
CA HIS A 523 20.55 5.73 5.67
C HIS A 523 21.84 5.79 4.84
N VAL A 524 22.98 5.80 5.52
CA VAL A 524 24.32 5.73 4.94
C VAL A 524 24.95 4.41 5.36
N VAL A 525 25.73 3.81 4.47
CA VAL A 525 26.50 2.59 4.76
C VAL A 525 27.96 2.86 4.46
N LEU A 526 28.80 2.58 5.45
CA LEU A 526 30.21 2.28 5.24
C LEU A 526 30.33 0.82 4.78
N GLN A 527 31.01 0.57 3.66
CA GLN A 527 31.61 -0.72 3.31
C GLN A 527 33.13 -0.61 3.52
N VAL A 528 33.72 -1.58 4.22
CA VAL A 528 35.17 -1.79 4.26
C VAL A 528 35.51 -3.16 3.69
N ARG A 529 36.49 -3.19 2.79
CA ARG A 529 36.96 -4.38 2.07
C ARG A 529 38.43 -4.62 2.40
N THR A 530 38.80 -5.82 2.84
CA THR A 530 40.23 -6.21 2.94
C THR A 530 40.76 -6.67 1.58
N LYS A 531 42.04 -6.36 1.31
CA LYS A 531 42.82 -6.76 0.14
C LYS A 531 43.60 -8.06 0.36
N LYS A 532 43.53 -8.64 1.57
CA LYS A 532 44.29 -9.84 1.92
C LYS A 532 43.77 -11.07 1.17
N GLY A 533 44.65 -11.70 0.38
CA GLY A 533 44.36 -12.97 -0.31
C GLY A 533 43.42 -12.84 -1.52
N PRO A 534 42.98 -13.96 -2.11
CA PRO A 534 42.15 -13.96 -3.32
C PRO A 534 40.67 -13.62 -3.07
N TYR A 535 40.21 -13.62 -1.82
CA TYR A 535 38.80 -13.42 -1.44
C TYR A 535 38.66 -12.15 -0.59
N ALA A 536 38.20 -11.07 -1.21
CA ALA A 536 38.14 -9.76 -0.56
C ALA A 536 36.96 -9.67 0.42
N ILE A 537 37.17 -10.06 1.68
CA ILE A 537 36.11 -10.03 2.70
C ILE A 537 35.64 -8.59 2.93
N ARG A 538 34.32 -8.39 2.92
CA ARG A 538 33.65 -7.10 3.12
C ARG A 538 32.87 -7.10 4.42
N ARG A 539 32.94 -6.00 5.18
CA ARG A 539 32.08 -5.73 6.33
C ARG A 539 31.51 -4.32 6.22
N TYR A 540 30.36 -4.14 6.86
CA TYR A 540 29.54 -2.95 6.73
C TYR A 540 29.31 -2.31 8.09
N LYS A 541 29.00 -1.02 8.09
CA LYS A 541 28.39 -0.37 9.25
C LYS A 541 27.37 0.64 8.78
N ARG A 542 26.10 0.40 9.13
CA ARG A 542 24.99 1.30 8.80
C ARG A 542 24.94 2.46 9.79
N VAL A 543 24.74 3.65 9.26
CA VAL A 543 24.53 4.88 10.01
C VAL A 543 23.17 5.45 9.59
N ILE A 544 22.30 5.73 10.56
CA ILE A 544 21.02 6.37 10.35
C ILE A 544 21.12 7.81 10.90
N ILE A 545 20.84 8.78 10.04
CA ILE A 545 20.86 10.20 10.37
C ILE A 545 19.41 10.71 10.38
N THR A 546 18.91 11.17 11.52
CA THR A 546 17.58 11.80 11.63
C THR A 546 17.70 13.30 11.38
N THR A 547 16.97 13.86 10.42
CA THR A 547 16.94 15.33 10.22
C THR A 547 15.94 15.98 11.18
N LEU A 548 16.47 16.71 12.18
CA LEU A 548 15.70 17.32 13.25
C LEU A 548 14.77 18.45 12.76
N PRO A 549 13.58 18.62 13.37
CA PRO A 549 12.62 19.62 12.93
C PRO A 549 13.11 21.07 13.00
N SER A 550 12.66 21.89 12.04
CA SER A 550 13.00 23.32 12.02
C SER A 550 12.52 24.08 13.26
N LEU A 551 11.45 23.60 13.91
CA LEU A 551 10.90 24.20 15.14
C LEU A 551 11.80 24.03 16.38
N VAL A 552 12.77 23.12 16.38
CA VAL A 552 13.63 22.85 17.56
C VAL A 552 14.59 24.02 17.86
N ARG A 553 14.75 24.97 16.94
CA ARG A 553 15.57 26.18 17.17
C ARG A 553 14.94 27.22 18.10
N ASP A 554 13.69 27.06 18.52
CA ASP A 554 12.95 28.12 19.23
C ASP A 554 12.32 27.71 20.58
N THR A 555 13.04 26.91 21.36
CA THR A 555 12.71 26.64 22.78
C THR A 555 12.74 27.90 23.67
N THR A 556 13.14 29.06 23.14
CA THR A 556 13.01 30.39 23.75
C THR A 556 11.74 31.16 23.34
N SER A 557 11.07 30.79 22.24
CA SER A 557 9.93 31.57 21.70
C SER A 557 8.56 30.90 21.84
N ILE A 558 8.51 29.61 22.20
CA ILE A 558 7.26 28.91 22.58
C ILE A 558 6.56 29.57 23.79
N GLY A 559 7.27 30.40 24.55
CA GLY A 559 6.70 31.26 25.61
C GLY A 559 5.65 32.29 25.14
N TRP A 560 5.56 32.60 23.84
CA TRP A 560 4.66 33.66 23.34
C TRP A 560 3.38 33.18 22.64
N PHE A 561 3.38 32.00 22.02
CA PHE A 561 2.17 31.50 21.32
C PHE A 561 1.12 30.87 22.25
N THR A 562 1.47 30.61 23.50
CA THR A 562 0.55 30.06 24.53
C THR A 562 -0.23 31.16 25.27
N LEU A 563 -0.01 32.44 24.95
CA LEU A 563 -0.38 33.59 25.79
C LEU A 563 -1.35 34.59 25.12
N TYR A 564 -2.04 34.21 24.04
CA TYR A 564 -3.00 35.10 23.32
C TYR A 564 -4.41 34.51 23.09
N LEU A 565 -4.74 33.37 23.70
CA LEU A 565 -6.10 32.80 23.68
C LEU A 565 -6.70 32.53 25.08
N ILE A 566 -6.10 33.05 26.15
CA ILE A 566 -6.69 33.03 27.51
C ILE A 566 -6.61 34.43 28.13
N HIS A 567 -7.34 35.39 27.55
CA HIS A 567 -7.91 36.53 28.30
C HIS A 567 -8.98 37.29 27.48
N PHE A 568 -10.24 36.86 27.63
CA PHE A 568 -11.37 37.78 27.68
C PHE A 568 -12.14 37.46 28.98
N PRO A 569 -12.64 38.46 29.74
CA PRO A 569 -13.06 38.24 31.11
C PRO A 569 -14.43 37.56 31.21
N LEU A 570 -14.46 36.36 31.80
CA LEU A 570 -15.69 35.85 32.41
C LEU A 570 -15.92 36.59 33.73
N HIS A 571 -17.09 37.20 33.86
CA HIS A 571 -17.56 37.81 35.10
C HIS A 571 -17.70 36.75 36.21
N GLN A 572 -17.45 37.14 37.46
CA GLN A 572 -17.85 36.35 38.63
C GLN A 572 -19.38 36.15 38.61
N GLY A 573 -19.86 34.94 38.90
CA GLY A 573 -21.32 34.66 39.01
C GLY A 573 -21.81 33.24 38.69
N SER A 574 -20.93 32.26 38.44
CA SER A 574 -21.34 30.91 38.00
C SER A 574 -21.58 29.88 39.11
N GLU A 575 -21.07 30.08 40.33
CA GLU A 575 -21.25 29.10 41.43
C GLU A 575 -22.62 29.21 42.11
N GLU A 576 -23.12 30.43 42.34
CA GLU A 576 -24.48 30.66 42.85
C GLU A 576 -25.55 30.05 41.93
N LEU A 577 -25.36 30.14 40.61
CA LEU A 577 -26.30 29.64 39.60
C LEU A 577 -26.51 28.12 39.67
N VAL A 578 -25.48 27.35 40.07
CA VAL A 578 -25.59 25.89 40.23
C VAL A 578 -26.26 25.54 41.57
N GLN A 579 -25.97 26.28 42.65
CA GLN A 579 -26.63 26.06 43.94
C GLN A 579 -28.12 26.47 43.89
N ASP A 580 -28.45 27.60 43.28
CA ASP A 580 -29.82 28.07 43.05
C ASP A 580 -30.65 27.07 42.21
N TRP A 581 -30.05 26.49 41.15
CA TRP A 581 -30.69 25.45 40.34
C TRP A 581 -31.00 24.18 41.13
N CYS A 582 -30.12 23.79 42.07
CA CYS A 582 -30.34 22.64 42.95
C CYS A 582 -31.40 22.95 44.03
N ALA A 583 -31.33 24.13 44.66
CA ALA A 583 -32.29 24.60 45.65
C ALA A 583 -33.72 24.67 45.08
N LYS A 584 -33.88 25.25 43.89
CA LYS A 584 -35.17 25.33 43.16
C LYS A 584 -35.70 23.99 42.65
N ARG A 585 -34.98 22.88 42.84
CA ARG A 585 -35.37 21.52 42.40
C ARG A 585 -35.34 20.45 43.50
N GLY A 586 -35.02 20.81 44.73
CA GLY A 586 -35.19 19.94 45.91
C GLY A 586 -34.43 18.61 45.85
N LYS A 587 -33.20 18.60 45.33
CA LYS A 587 -32.35 17.40 45.26
C LYS A 587 -30.91 17.68 45.73
N PRO A 588 -30.29 16.78 46.51
CA PRO A 588 -28.90 16.93 46.94
C PRO A 588 -27.93 16.61 45.81
N CYS A 589 -26.81 17.33 45.77
CA CYS A 589 -25.67 17.04 44.90
C CYS A 589 -24.54 16.32 45.68
N PRO A 590 -23.94 15.25 45.16
CA PRO A 590 -22.76 14.62 45.77
C PRO A 590 -21.46 15.38 45.44
N ALA A 591 -20.49 15.32 46.34
CA ALA A 591 -19.15 15.85 46.12
C ALA A 591 -18.28 14.88 45.29
N LEU A 592 -17.29 15.42 44.57
CA LEU A 592 -16.29 14.68 43.81
C LEU A 592 -14.95 14.67 44.56
N CYS A 593 -14.52 13.48 45.00
CA CYS A 593 -13.13 13.21 45.38
C CYS A 593 -12.41 12.53 44.21
N ALA A 594 -11.12 12.81 44.03
CA ALA A 594 -10.29 12.21 42.99
C ALA A 594 -9.45 11.04 43.54
N GLY A 595 -9.31 9.96 42.77
CA GLY A 595 -8.37 8.87 43.07
C GLY A 595 -8.63 7.55 42.33
N GLN A 596 -7.55 7.00 41.78
CA GLN A 596 -7.38 5.63 41.25
C GLN A 596 -8.06 5.25 39.91
N GLU A 597 -7.53 4.16 39.34
CA GLU A 597 -7.54 3.79 37.92
C GLU A 597 -8.54 2.66 37.62
N ILE A 598 -8.98 2.54 36.36
CA ILE A 598 -9.78 1.37 35.90
C ILE A 598 -9.40 0.98 34.47
N THR A 599 -8.95 -0.27 34.31
CA THR A 599 -9.36 -1.17 33.23
C THR A 599 -9.48 -2.59 33.80
N PRO A 600 -10.23 -3.53 33.18
CA PRO A 600 -11.23 -3.40 32.13
C PRO A 600 -12.63 -3.91 32.59
N VAL A 601 -13.51 -4.22 31.62
CA VAL A 601 -14.82 -4.91 31.75
C VAL A 601 -16.03 -4.03 32.13
N MET A 602 -17.21 -4.48 31.66
CA MET A 602 -18.58 -4.02 31.90
C MET A 602 -19.14 -2.91 30.98
N ASN A 603 -19.78 -3.38 29.91
CA ASN A 603 -20.86 -2.73 29.16
C ASN A 603 -21.79 -1.84 30.01
N TYR A 604 -22.14 -0.63 29.53
CA TYR A 604 -23.50 -0.28 29.08
C TYR A 604 -23.56 1.13 28.42
N ARG A 605 -24.60 1.40 27.61
CA ARG A 605 -25.01 2.73 27.06
C ARG A 605 -24.26 3.36 25.87
N ILE A 606 -24.12 2.62 24.76
CA ILE A 606 -24.31 3.24 23.42
C ILE A 606 -25.38 2.45 22.65
N ARG A 607 -26.66 2.80 22.85
CA ARG A 607 -27.82 2.28 22.08
C ARG A 607 -28.96 3.29 22.02
N VAL A 608 -28.90 4.22 21.06
CA VAL A 608 -30.02 5.11 20.70
C VAL A 608 -30.28 5.17 19.18
N PHE A 609 -29.25 4.95 18.34
CA PHE A 609 -29.32 5.26 16.90
C PHE A 609 -29.57 4.09 15.93
N ALA A 610 -30.23 3.02 16.38
CA ALA A 610 -30.54 1.86 15.52
C ALA A 610 -31.90 1.22 15.86
N ARG A 611 -33.01 1.81 15.37
CA ARG A 611 -34.35 1.18 15.41
C ARG A 611 -35.37 1.79 14.42
N TRP A 612 -35.05 1.80 13.12
CA TRP A 612 -35.95 2.30 12.08
C TRP A 612 -36.07 1.44 10.80
N PHE A 613 -35.68 0.17 10.85
CA PHE A 613 -35.95 -0.80 9.77
C PHE A 613 -36.21 -2.22 10.30
N SER A 614 -37.46 -2.51 10.59
CA SER A 614 -38.03 -3.88 10.64
C SER A 614 -39.54 -3.78 10.89
N GLY A 615 -40.37 -4.34 10.00
CA GLY A 615 -41.82 -4.34 10.16
C GLY A 615 -42.46 -5.53 9.47
N VAL A 616 -42.97 -6.47 10.27
CA VAL A 616 -43.84 -7.59 9.87
C VAL A 616 -44.88 -7.79 10.98
N SER A 617 -46.09 -8.19 10.60
CA SER A 617 -47.30 -8.36 11.43
C SER A 617 -47.71 -9.86 11.45
N PRO A 618 -48.93 -10.34 11.83
CA PRO A 618 -50.16 -9.67 12.27
C PRO A 618 -50.91 -10.36 13.45
N ASN A 619 -52.20 -10.05 13.59
CA ASN A 619 -53.27 -10.74 14.36
C ASN A 619 -53.35 -10.43 15.88
N SER A 620 -54.54 -10.37 16.52
CA SER A 620 -55.93 -10.62 16.07
C SER A 620 -56.99 -9.86 16.90
N THR A 621 -58.17 -9.58 16.29
CA THR A 621 -59.54 -9.48 16.91
C THR A 621 -59.80 -8.45 18.05
N THR A 622 -60.94 -7.75 18.21
CA THR A 622 -62.32 -7.73 17.64
C THR A 622 -63.01 -6.39 18.10
N SER A 623 -64.23 -5.95 17.76
CA SER A 623 -65.32 -6.34 16.83
C SER A 623 -66.38 -5.22 16.73
N SER A 624 -67.04 -5.07 15.57
CA SER A 624 -68.41 -4.52 15.36
C SER A 624 -68.65 -3.01 15.70
N PHE A 625 -69.67 -2.31 15.16
CA PHE A 625 -70.84 -2.64 14.31
C PHE A 625 -71.05 -1.60 13.19
N ASN A 626 -71.82 -1.94 12.15
CA ASN A 626 -72.44 -1.03 11.16
C ASN A 626 -73.98 -1.13 11.27
N PRO A 627 -74.73 -0.07 10.91
CA PRO A 627 -75.64 -0.16 9.74
C PRO A 627 -75.61 1.12 8.85
N ILE A 628 -75.47 1.01 7.52
CA ILE A 628 -76.53 0.98 6.47
C ILE A 628 -77.14 2.37 6.14
N SER A 629 -77.31 2.64 4.84
CA SER A 629 -77.96 3.82 4.25
C SER A 629 -78.99 3.40 3.19
N PRO A 630 -79.98 4.26 2.90
CA PRO A 630 -80.46 4.47 1.53
C PRO A 630 -80.51 5.95 1.10
N TYR A 631 -80.66 6.17 -0.21
CA TYR A 631 -80.89 7.45 -0.95
C TYR A 631 -82.43 7.73 -1.09
N PRO A 632 -82.96 8.69 -1.91
CA PRO A 632 -82.37 9.82 -2.70
C PRO A 632 -83.14 11.18 -2.58
N GLU A 633 -82.82 12.17 -3.46
CA GLU A 633 -83.68 13.30 -3.96
C GLU A 633 -84.17 14.41 -2.96
N ALA A 634 -84.48 15.67 -3.35
CA ALA A 634 -84.17 16.48 -4.55
C ALA A 634 -84.40 18.01 -4.35
N ASP A 635 -83.52 18.84 -4.94
CA ASP A 635 -83.73 20.16 -5.61
C ASP A 635 -84.35 21.43 -4.91
N PRO A 636 -84.16 22.65 -5.49
CA PRO A 636 -84.04 23.93 -4.74
C PRO A 636 -85.27 24.87 -4.81
N PRO A 637 -85.19 26.12 -4.27
CA PRO A 637 -85.02 27.26 -5.21
C PRO A 637 -84.31 28.56 -4.68
N LEU A 638 -83.52 29.20 -5.56
CA LEU A 638 -83.46 30.67 -5.85
C LEU A 638 -83.01 31.66 -4.71
N ASN A 639 -82.49 32.89 -4.96
CA ASN A 639 -82.27 33.65 -6.22
C ASN A 639 -81.21 34.78 -6.11
N TYR A 640 -80.68 35.22 -7.28
CA TYR A 640 -80.01 36.51 -7.60
C TYR A 640 -78.72 36.92 -6.81
N THR A 641 -77.76 37.69 -7.36
CA THR A 641 -77.74 38.57 -8.57
C THR A 641 -76.50 38.40 -9.49
N ASN A 642 -76.72 38.46 -10.81
CA ASN A 642 -75.99 39.21 -11.86
C ASN A 642 -74.56 39.76 -11.59
N SER A 643 -73.59 39.72 -12.52
CA SER A 643 -73.60 39.24 -13.92
C SER A 643 -72.18 39.15 -14.54
N ARG A 644 -72.09 38.61 -15.77
CA ARG A 644 -70.91 38.58 -16.67
C ARG A 644 -69.69 37.76 -16.20
N GLN A 645 -69.81 36.44 -16.22
CA GLN A 645 -68.68 35.59 -16.63
C GLN A 645 -68.69 35.43 -18.15
N SER A 646 -67.60 35.87 -18.79
CA SER A 646 -67.33 35.56 -20.19
C SER A 646 -66.82 34.12 -20.31
N SER A 647 -67.31 33.39 -21.30
CA SER A 647 -66.93 31.99 -21.54
C SER A 647 -65.48 31.89 -22.03
N ILE A 648 -64.55 31.73 -21.09
CA ILE A 648 -63.27 31.09 -21.35
C ILE A 648 -63.51 29.59 -21.23
N VAL A 649 -63.22 28.86 -22.31
CA VAL A 649 -63.26 27.40 -22.33
C VAL A 649 -62.18 26.89 -21.36
N GLU A 650 -62.55 26.06 -20.40
CA GLU A 650 -61.56 25.21 -19.72
C GLU A 650 -61.08 24.17 -20.73
N GLU A 651 -59.94 24.44 -21.38
CA GLU A 651 -59.21 23.40 -22.09
C GLU A 651 -58.75 22.34 -21.08
N GLU A 652 -59.27 21.12 -21.21
CA GLU A 652 -58.79 19.97 -20.45
C GLU A 652 -57.33 19.66 -20.85
N GLU A 653 -56.35 20.27 -20.17
CA GLU A 653 -54.99 19.72 -20.17
C GLU A 653 -55.05 18.26 -19.67
N GLU A 654 -54.68 17.29 -20.53
CA GLU A 654 -54.59 15.86 -20.17
C GLU A 654 -53.57 15.64 -19.03
N GLY A 655 -54.02 15.86 -17.81
CA GLY A 655 -53.17 15.99 -16.64
C GLY A 655 -52.58 14.65 -16.20
N PHE A 656 -51.37 14.32 -16.68
CA PHE A 656 -50.59 13.16 -16.21
C PHE A 656 -50.64 13.06 -14.68
N THR A 657 -51.27 12.01 -14.16
CA THR A 657 -51.46 11.81 -12.72
C THR A 657 -50.24 11.15 -12.10
N TYR A 658 -49.58 11.84 -11.16
CA TYR A 658 -48.37 11.39 -10.47
C TYR A 658 -48.69 10.91 -9.05
N PRO A 659 -48.37 9.67 -8.66
CA PRO A 659 -48.54 9.18 -7.29
C PRO A 659 -47.76 9.95 -6.21
N ASP A 660 -46.57 10.46 -6.54
CA ASP A 660 -45.67 11.26 -5.68
C ASP A 660 -45.30 10.65 -4.30
N GLY A 661 -45.59 9.36 -4.10
CA GLY A 661 -45.39 8.62 -2.86
C GLY A 661 -46.05 7.24 -2.89
N GLY A 662 -46.18 6.62 -1.72
CA GLY A 662 -46.69 5.25 -1.57
C GLY A 662 -45.63 4.17 -1.87
N THR A 663 -45.88 2.95 -1.38
CA THR A 663 -44.94 1.82 -1.47
C THR A 663 -44.54 1.52 -2.91
N THR A 664 -45.52 1.39 -3.82
CA THR A 664 -45.28 1.09 -5.25
C THR A 664 -44.32 2.08 -5.91
N ALA A 665 -44.41 3.38 -5.59
CA ALA A 665 -43.53 4.42 -6.17
C ALA A 665 -42.10 4.33 -5.61
N TRP A 666 -41.95 4.13 -4.31
CA TRP A 666 -40.63 3.97 -3.69
C TRP A 666 -39.94 2.67 -4.10
N LEU A 667 -40.69 1.60 -4.38
CA LEU A 667 -40.14 0.38 -4.99
C LEU A 667 -39.57 0.62 -6.41
N GLN A 668 -40.05 1.63 -7.15
CA GLN A 668 -39.44 2.00 -8.43
C GLN A 668 -38.09 2.72 -8.24
N VAL A 669 -37.96 3.50 -7.16
CA VAL A 669 -36.68 4.11 -6.76
C VAL A 669 -35.68 3.03 -6.38
N LEU A 670 -36.10 2.03 -5.60
CA LEU A 670 -35.26 0.87 -5.26
C LEU A 670 -34.86 0.05 -6.50
N ALA A 671 -35.79 -0.29 -7.37
CA ALA A 671 -35.50 -1.01 -8.62
C ALA A 671 -34.46 -0.28 -9.48
N SER A 672 -34.63 1.04 -9.62
CA SER A 672 -33.72 1.87 -10.42
C SER A 672 -32.38 2.09 -9.74
N HIS A 673 -32.34 2.18 -8.41
CA HIS A 673 -31.11 2.22 -7.62
C HIS A 673 -30.27 0.95 -7.82
N LEU A 674 -30.88 -0.23 -7.80
CA LEU A 674 -30.20 -1.51 -8.04
C LEU A 674 -29.63 -1.63 -9.46
N ILE A 675 -30.38 -1.18 -10.48
CA ILE A 675 -29.88 -1.09 -11.88
C ILE A 675 -28.69 -0.13 -11.95
N ASN A 676 -28.81 1.04 -11.31
CA ASN A 676 -27.76 2.06 -11.28
C ASN A 676 -26.51 1.59 -10.49
N GLN A 677 -26.68 0.72 -9.50
CA GLN A 677 -25.60 0.04 -8.77
C GLN A 677 -24.81 -0.90 -9.68
N ILE A 678 -25.48 -1.68 -10.54
CA ILE A 678 -24.81 -2.53 -11.54
C ILE A 678 -24.10 -1.66 -12.58
N ALA A 679 -24.84 -0.78 -13.26
CA ALA A 679 -24.37 -0.06 -14.45
C ALA A 679 -23.18 0.88 -14.22
N TRP A 680 -23.02 1.41 -13.00
CA TRP A 680 -21.93 2.33 -12.65
C TRP A 680 -21.00 1.83 -11.54
N GLY A 681 -21.43 0.87 -10.72
CA GLY A 681 -20.60 0.28 -9.68
C GLY A 681 -19.61 -0.76 -10.20
N TYR A 682 -20.02 -1.59 -11.16
CA TYR A 682 -19.11 -2.58 -11.74
C TYR A 682 -17.93 -1.93 -12.48
N PRO A 683 -18.10 -0.90 -13.33
CA PRO A 683 -16.98 -0.22 -13.98
C PRO A 683 -15.93 0.41 -13.05
N SER A 684 -16.25 0.76 -11.79
CA SER A 684 -15.21 1.26 -10.87
C SER A 684 -14.19 0.18 -10.49
N SER A 685 -14.56 -1.09 -10.63
CA SER A 685 -13.68 -2.24 -10.40
C SER A 685 -12.60 -2.37 -11.49
N TYR A 686 -12.67 -1.56 -12.56
CA TYR A 686 -11.77 -1.68 -13.70
C TYR A 686 -10.28 -1.51 -13.33
N GLY A 687 -9.95 -0.73 -12.30
CA GLY A 687 -8.56 -0.62 -11.83
C GLY A 687 -7.95 -1.97 -11.37
N VAL A 688 -8.78 -2.86 -10.80
CA VAL A 688 -8.38 -4.21 -10.37
C VAL A 688 -8.23 -5.14 -11.58
N TYR A 689 -9.17 -5.06 -12.53
CA TYR A 689 -9.09 -5.81 -13.79
C TYR A 689 -7.84 -5.42 -14.60
N GLN A 690 -7.57 -4.12 -14.73
CA GLN A 690 -6.40 -3.62 -15.46
C GLN A 690 -5.10 -4.13 -14.83
N LEU A 691 -4.99 -4.13 -13.49
CA LEU A 691 -3.82 -4.67 -12.80
C LEU A 691 -3.59 -6.15 -13.20
N TYR A 692 -4.60 -7.00 -13.01
CA TYR A 692 -4.55 -8.42 -13.38
C TYR A 692 -4.19 -8.65 -14.87
N TYR A 693 -4.73 -7.83 -15.77
CA TYR A 693 -4.39 -7.91 -17.20
C TYR A 693 -2.94 -7.51 -17.51
N THR A 694 -2.38 -6.53 -16.79
CA THR A 694 -0.99 -6.13 -16.94
C THR A 694 0.01 -7.08 -16.27
N THR A 695 -0.35 -7.70 -15.15
CA THR A 695 0.54 -8.60 -14.40
C THR A 695 0.47 -10.04 -14.88
N THR A 696 -0.74 -10.63 -14.93
CA THR A 696 -0.92 -12.08 -15.13
C THR A 696 -1.11 -12.46 -16.60
N LEU A 697 -1.57 -11.52 -17.44
CA LEU A 697 -1.66 -11.71 -18.90
C LEU A 697 -0.60 -10.91 -19.69
N SER A 698 0.31 -10.23 -18.99
CA SER A 698 1.40 -9.41 -19.55
C SER A 698 0.97 -8.41 -20.63
N LEU A 699 -0.30 -7.96 -20.61
CA LEU A 699 -0.82 -7.06 -21.64
C LEU A 699 -0.27 -5.64 -21.42
N PRO A 700 0.19 -4.94 -22.47
CA PRO A 700 0.63 -3.54 -22.35
C PRO A 700 -0.45 -2.66 -21.71
N SER A 701 -0.08 -1.82 -20.75
CA SER A 701 -1.02 -0.98 -19.98
C SER A 701 -1.93 -0.10 -20.84
N SER A 702 -1.43 0.35 -21.99
CA SER A 702 -2.17 1.11 -23.00
C SER A 702 -3.16 0.24 -23.79
N GLN A 703 -2.85 -1.03 -24.05
CA GLN A 703 -3.76 -1.99 -24.67
C GLN A 703 -4.84 -2.43 -23.68
N ALA A 704 -4.48 -2.64 -22.41
CA ALA A 704 -5.41 -2.98 -21.35
C ALA A 704 -6.41 -1.83 -21.10
N SER A 705 -5.98 -0.57 -20.98
CA SER A 705 -6.87 0.55 -20.65
C SER A 705 -8.04 0.74 -21.62
N TRP A 706 -7.86 0.41 -22.91
CA TRP A 706 -8.92 0.42 -23.93
C TRP A 706 -10.17 -0.40 -23.56
N ILE A 707 -10.03 -1.50 -22.81
CA ILE A 707 -11.17 -2.36 -22.42
C ILE A 707 -12.11 -1.61 -21.46
N GLY A 708 -11.54 -0.92 -20.47
CA GLY A 708 -12.29 -0.08 -19.54
C GLY A 708 -12.84 1.18 -20.21
N SER A 709 -12.05 1.83 -21.06
CA SER A 709 -12.47 3.01 -21.81
C SER A 709 -13.64 2.71 -22.75
N ILE A 710 -13.62 1.60 -23.49
CA ILE A 710 -14.74 1.22 -24.37
C ILE A 710 -15.97 0.81 -23.56
N GLN A 711 -15.79 0.14 -22.41
CA GLN A 711 -16.90 -0.22 -21.52
C GLN A 711 -17.65 1.02 -21.01
N ILE A 712 -16.93 2.00 -20.46
CA ILE A 712 -17.51 3.26 -19.95
C ILE A 712 -18.15 4.06 -21.09
N PHE A 713 -17.49 4.14 -22.25
CA PHE A 713 -18.04 4.78 -23.45
C PHE A 713 -19.37 4.13 -23.87
N LEU A 714 -19.46 2.80 -23.91
CA LEU A 714 -20.68 2.10 -24.33
C LEU A 714 -21.83 2.25 -23.32
N THR A 715 -21.54 2.25 -22.02
CA THR A 715 -22.55 2.51 -20.97
C THR A 715 -23.27 3.85 -21.20
N PHE A 716 -22.56 4.90 -21.62
CA PHE A 716 -23.17 6.17 -22.01
C PHE A 716 -23.67 6.19 -23.46
N GLY A 717 -22.90 5.68 -24.42
CA GLY A 717 -23.10 5.87 -25.85
C GLY A 717 -24.37 5.22 -26.42
N ILE A 718 -24.85 4.13 -25.81
CA ILE A 718 -26.12 3.49 -26.20
C ILE A 718 -27.33 4.07 -25.46
N CYS A 719 -27.16 5.08 -24.59
CA CYS A 719 -28.26 5.64 -23.80
C CYS A 719 -29.38 6.24 -24.66
N ALA A 720 -29.10 6.80 -25.84
CA ALA A 720 -30.15 7.27 -26.75
C ALA A 720 -31.12 6.14 -27.16
N LEU A 721 -30.58 4.94 -27.46
CA LEU A 721 -31.38 3.76 -27.78
C LEU A 721 -32.10 3.20 -26.54
N SER A 722 -31.37 3.05 -25.44
CA SER A 722 -31.88 2.61 -24.13
C SER A 722 -33.10 3.44 -23.68
N GLY A 723 -32.98 4.77 -23.74
CA GLY A 723 -34.04 5.70 -23.42
C GLY A 723 -35.21 5.66 -24.40
N ARG A 724 -34.94 5.57 -25.71
CA ARG A 724 -36.00 5.45 -26.73
C ARG A 724 -36.80 4.14 -26.60
N LEU A 725 -36.15 3.03 -26.21
CA LEU A 725 -36.80 1.75 -25.91
C LEU A 725 -37.69 1.83 -24.67
N ALA A 726 -37.26 2.55 -23.63
CA ALA A 726 -38.09 2.84 -22.45
C ALA A 726 -39.36 3.63 -22.83
N ASP A 727 -39.21 4.72 -23.57
CA ASP A 727 -40.34 5.54 -24.07
C ASP A 727 -41.26 4.72 -24.99
N ALA A 728 -40.72 3.77 -25.77
CA ALA A 728 -41.47 2.83 -26.60
C ALA A 728 -42.23 1.73 -25.80
N GLY A 729 -42.15 1.72 -24.46
CA GLY A 729 -42.79 0.74 -23.59
C GLY A 729 -42.00 -0.55 -23.37
N TYR A 730 -40.81 -0.69 -23.96
CA TYR A 730 -39.97 -1.89 -23.83
C TYR A 730 -39.12 -1.90 -22.55
N THR A 731 -39.34 -0.98 -21.61
CA THR A 731 -38.64 -0.81 -20.32
C THR A 731 -38.16 -2.10 -19.64
N ARG A 732 -39.07 -3.06 -19.35
CA ARG A 732 -38.67 -4.34 -18.72
C ARG A 732 -37.79 -5.19 -19.65
N HIS A 733 -38.12 -5.25 -20.94
CA HIS A 733 -37.36 -6.01 -21.93
C HIS A 733 -35.94 -5.45 -22.11
N ALA A 734 -35.79 -4.12 -22.13
CA ALA A 734 -34.48 -3.47 -22.18
C ALA A 734 -33.62 -3.83 -20.96
N VAL A 735 -34.19 -3.78 -19.74
CA VAL A 735 -33.46 -4.20 -18.53
C VAL A 735 -33.13 -5.70 -18.53
N ILE A 736 -34.03 -6.57 -19.00
CA ILE A 736 -33.77 -8.02 -19.12
C ILE A 736 -32.63 -8.28 -20.11
N VAL A 737 -32.67 -7.69 -21.31
CA VAL A 737 -31.62 -7.87 -22.33
C VAL A 737 -30.30 -7.26 -21.87
N GLY A 738 -30.32 -6.07 -21.29
CA GLY A 738 -29.14 -5.40 -20.75
C GLY A 738 -28.50 -6.19 -19.60
N LEU A 739 -29.31 -6.71 -18.67
CA LEU A 739 -28.84 -7.57 -17.57
C LEU A 739 -28.27 -8.88 -18.10
N PHE A 740 -28.95 -9.53 -19.06
CA PHE A 740 -28.44 -10.75 -19.69
C PHE A 740 -27.08 -10.51 -20.34
N MET A 741 -26.91 -9.44 -21.13
CA MET A 741 -25.63 -9.08 -21.73
C MET A 741 -24.55 -8.74 -20.69
N ALA A 742 -24.90 -8.02 -19.61
CA ALA A 742 -23.95 -7.67 -18.56
C ALA A 742 -23.48 -8.89 -17.75
N VAL A 743 -24.40 -9.77 -17.35
CA VAL A 743 -24.10 -11.03 -16.66
C VAL A 743 -23.33 -11.97 -17.58
N MET A 744 -23.74 -12.11 -18.85
CA MET A 744 -23.08 -12.98 -19.83
C MET A 744 -21.67 -12.49 -20.18
N GLY A 745 -21.48 -11.20 -20.49
CA GLY A 745 -20.17 -10.63 -20.78
C GLY A 745 -19.20 -10.77 -19.60
N THR A 746 -19.68 -10.51 -18.38
CA THR A 746 -18.90 -10.72 -17.15
C THR A 746 -18.58 -12.20 -16.95
N PHE A 747 -19.55 -13.11 -17.07
CA PHE A 747 -19.34 -14.55 -16.93
C PHE A 747 -18.38 -15.11 -17.99
N LEU A 748 -18.49 -14.69 -19.25
CA LEU A 748 -17.57 -15.04 -20.34
C LEU A 748 -16.14 -14.53 -20.07
N THR A 749 -15.99 -13.38 -19.42
CA THR A 749 -14.67 -12.85 -19.01
C THR A 749 -13.93 -13.83 -18.10
N SER A 750 -14.64 -14.69 -17.33
CA SER A 750 -14.02 -15.75 -16.51
C SER A 750 -13.42 -16.94 -17.30
N PHE A 751 -13.51 -16.93 -18.62
CA PHE A 751 -12.91 -17.93 -19.54
C PHE A 751 -12.00 -17.29 -20.59
N CYS A 752 -11.72 -15.98 -20.48
CA CYS A 752 -10.93 -15.26 -21.46
C CYS A 752 -9.43 -15.31 -21.10
N HIS A 753 -8.62 -15.79 -22.04
CA HIS A 753 -7.16 -15.91 -21.92
C HIS A 753 -6.41 -14.96 -22.88
N ALA A 754 -7.07 -14.42 -23.90
CA ALA A 754 -6.48 -13.51 -24.88
C ALA A 754 -7.19 -12.15 -24.91
N TYR A 755 -6.43 -11.07 -25.18
CA TYR A 755 -6.91 -9.69 -25.21
C TYR A 755 -8.25 -9.50 -25.94
N TRP A 756 -8.37 -10.04 -27.16
CA TRP A 756 -9.57 -9.85 -27.98
C TRP A 756 -10.82 -10.50 -27.36
N GLN A 757 -10.66 -11.59 -26.61
CA GLN A 757 -11.76 -12.25 -25.89
C GLN A 757 -12.26 -11.36 -24.76
N ILE A 758 -11.34 -10.78 -23.98
CA ILE A 758 -11.64 -9.85 -22.88
C ILE A 758 -12.29 -8.57 -23.42
N PHE A 759 -11.76 -8.03 -24.52
CA PHE A 759 -12.31 -6.84 -25.16
C PHE A 759 -13.75 -7.05 -25.66
N LEU A 760 -14.07 -8.21 -26.23
CA LEU A 760 -15.42 -8.56 -26.64
C LEU A 760 -16.35 -8.88 -25.45
N ALA A 761 -15.85 -9.58 -24.43
CA ALA A 761 -16.65 -10.00 -23.27
C ALA A 761 -16.91 -8.84 -22.28
N GLN A 762 -15.84 -8.28 -21.71
CA GLN A 762 -15.93 -7.21 -20.70
C GLN A 762 -16.15 -5.83 -21.32
N GLY A 763 -15.42 -5.51 -22.40
CA GLY A 763 -15.49 -4.21 -23.06
C GLY A 763 -16.82 -4.02 -23.78
N LEU A 764 -17.03 -4.80 -24.84
CA LEU A 764 -18.19 -4.70 -25.72
C LEU A 764 -19.47 -5.25 -25.07
N CYS A 765 -19.52 -6.52 -24.69
CA CYS A 765 -20.76 -7.18 -24.26
C CYS A 765 -21.29 -6.59 -22.93
N THR A 766 -20.45 -6.51 -21.88
CA THR A 766 -20.87 -5.91 -20.60
C THR A 766 -21.16 -4.42 -20.74
N GLY A 767 -20.36 -3.64 -21.49
CA GLY A 767 -20.59 -2.21 -21.72
C GLY A 767 -21.93 -1.92 -22.43
N LEU A 768 -22.24 -2.66 -23.50
CA LEU A 768 -23.56 -2.61 -24.15
C LEU A 768 -24.69 -2.99 -23.18
N GLY A 769 -24.51 -4.05 -22.39
CA GLY A 769 -25.52 -4.50 -21.41
C GLY A 769 -25.85 -3.45 -20.36
N MET A 770 -24.82 -2.82 -19.77
CA MET A 770 -24.96 -1.75 -18.78
C MET A 770 -25.65 -0.51 -19.34
N GLY A 771 -25.28 -0.08 -20.56
CA GLY A 771 -25.94 1.06 -21.20
C GLY A 771 -27.39 0.79 -21.62
N ILE A 772 -27.71 -0.43 -22.07
CA ILE A 772 -29.08 -0.82 -22.43
C ILE A 772 -30.00 -0.87 -21.19
N MET A 773 -29.49 -1.28 -20.02
CA MET A 773 -30.32 -1.32 -18.79
C MET A 773 -30.50 0.05 -18.10
N PHE A 774 -29.61 1.02 -18.30
CA PHE A 774 -29.50 2.21 -17.45
C PHE A 774 -30.69 3.20 -17.54
N MET A 775 -31.09 3.64 -18.74
CA MET A 775 -32.14 4.66 -18.90
C MET A 775 -33.55 4.24 -18.42
N PRO A 776 -34.03 3.01 -18.66
CA PRO A 776 -35.38 2.58 -18.27
C PRO A 776 -35.76 2.86 -16.80
N GLY A 777 -34.82 2.75 -15.86
CA GLY A 777 -35.06 3.07 -14.44
C GLY A 777 -35.32 4.56 -14.20
N ILE A 778 -34.51 5.43 -14.81
CA ILE A 778 -34.68 6.90 -14.76
C ILE A 778 -36.06 7.30 -15.32
N THR A 779 -36.47 6.72 -16.45
CA THR A 779 -37.78 6.97 -17.07
C THR A 779 -38.95 6.54 -16.17
N ILE A 780 -38.89 5.37 -15.52
CA ILE A 780 -39.95 4.98 -14.57
C ILE A 780 -40.03 5.99 -13.42
N VAL A 781 -38.93 6.29 -12.72
CA VAL A 781 -38.95 7.17 -11.54
C VAL A 781 -39.43 8.57 -11.90
N GLY A 782 -39.04 9.08 -13.08
CA GLY A 782 -39.53 10.35 -13.64
C GLY A 782 -41.04 10.39 -13.95
N SER A 783 -41.71 9.23 -14.05
CA SER A 783 -43.16 9.11 -14.25
C SER A 783 -43.98 8.92 -12.95
N TYR A 784 -43.34 8.51 -11.85
CA TYR A 784 -44.04 8.26 -10.57
C TYR A 784 -44.08 9.48 -9.64
N PHE A 785 -43.19 10.44 -9.81
CA PHE A 785 -43.05 11.62 -8.95
C PHE A 785 -43.08 12.91 -9.77
N LYS A 786 -43.73 13.97 -9.27
CA LYS A 786 -43.67 15.34 -9.82
C LYS A 786 -43.05 16.26 -8.76
N ARG A 787 -43.70 16.40 -7.61
CA ARG A 787 -43.26 17.20 -6.45
C ARG A 787 -42.01 16.66 -5.77
N ARG A 788 -41.81 15.33 -5.71
CA ARG A 788 -40.60 14.70 -5.13
C ARG A 788 -39.60 14.19 -6.18
N LYS A 789 -39.80 14.49 -7.47
CA LYS A 789 -39.00 13.96 -8.60
C LYS A 789 -37.50 14.12 -8.39
N THR A 790 -37.05 15.31 -7.98
CA THR A 790 -35.64 15.61 -7.71
C THR A 790 -35.04 14.69 -6.66
N LEU A 791 -35.68 14.57 -5.48
CA LEU A 791 -35.19 13.71 -4.41
C LEU A 791 -35.21 12.22 -4.81
N ALA A 792 -36.28 11.77 -5.47
CA ALA A 792 -36.40 10.38 -5.91
C ALA A 792 -35.29 10.00 -6.92
N LEU A 793 -35.02 10.85 -7.91
CA LEU A 793 -33.94 10.64 -8.87
C LEU A 793 -32.55 10.70 -8.22
N SER A 794 -32.30 11.62 -7.28
CA SER A 794 -31.03 11.65 -6.54
C SER A 794 -30.82 10.39 -5.68
N ILE A 795 -31.88 9.79 -5.12
CA ILE A 795 -31.80 8.50 -4.40
C ILE A 795 -31.49 7.33 -5.35
N VAL A 796 -31.87 7.40 -6.64
CA VAL A 796 -31.38 6.43 -7.64
C VAL A 796 -29.86 6.56 -7.81
N THR A 797 -29.32 7.78 -7.86
CA THR A 797 -27.87 8.00 -8.09
C THR A 797 -26.98 7.43 -6.97
N THR A 798 -27.49 7.23 -5.74
CA THR A 798 -26.68 6.61 -4.67
C THR A 798 -26.29 5.17 -4.97
N GLY A 799 -27.02 4.48 -5.85
CA GLY A 799 -26.67 3.15 -6.33
C GLY A 799 -25.26 3.12 -6.93
N THR A 800 -24.88 4.15 -7.69
CA THR A 800 -23.51 4.32 -8.20
C THR A 800 -22.48 4.29 -7.07
N GLY A 801 -22.68 5.06 -5.99
CA GLY A 801 -21.73 5.11 -4.88
C GLY A 801 -21.64 3.80 -4.10
N LEU A 802 -22.79 3.17 -3.80
CA LEU A 802 -22.81 1.87 -3.13
C LEU A 802 -22.18 0.77 -4.01
N GLY A 803 -22.44 0.80 -5.31
CA GLY A 803 -21.87 -0.10 -6.30
C GLY A 803 -20.35 0.07 -6.41
N SER A 804 -19.88 1.31 -6.47
CA SER A 804 -18.45 1.65 -6.59
C SER A 804 -17.62 1.26 -5.37
N VAL A 805 -18.27 0.91 -4.25
CA VAL A 805 -17.65 0.33 -3.05
C VAL A 805 -17.82 -1.19 -3.06
N THR A 806 -19.02 -1.71 -3.33
CA THR A 806 -19.34 -3.13 -3.21
C THR A 806 -18.70 -4.02 -4.29
N PHE A 807 -18.69 -3.61 -5.57
CA PHE A 807 -18.06 -4.42 -6.63
C PHE A 807 -16.53 -4.52 -6.48
N PRO A 808 -15.76 -3.43 -6.25
CA PRO A 808 -14.31 -3.53 -6.08
C PRO A 808 -13.89 -4.28 -4.81
N ILE A 809 -14.59 -4.10 -3.68
CA ILE A 809 -14.29 -4.85 -2.44
C ILE A 809 -14.55 -6.33 -2.65
N LEU A 810 -15.69 -6.71 -3.25
CA LEU A 810 -15.97 -8.11 -3.55
C LEU A 810 -14.91 -8.71 -4.50
N LEU A 811 -14.43 -7.95 -5.49
CA LEU A 811 -13.42 -8.41 -6.44
C LEU A 811 -12.04 -8.58 -5.79
N ASN A 812 -11.56 -7.56 -5.06
CA ASN A 812 -10.28 -7.60 -4.34
C ASN A 812 -10.25 -8.68 -3.25
N TYR A 813 -11.39 -8.96 -2.59
CA TYR A 813 -11.47 -10.01 -1.58
C TYR A 813 -11.56 -11.41 -2.19
N THR A 814 -12.34 -11.61 -3.26
CA THR A 814 -12.51 -12.96 -3.84
C THR A 814 -11.39 -13.37 -4.78
N MET A 815 -10.70 -12.43 -5.46
CA MET A 815 -9.65 -12.77 -6.42
C MET A 815 -8.46 -13.54 -5.80
N PRO A 816 -7.94 -13.19 -4.61
CA PRO A 816 -6.91 -14.00 -3.93
C PRO A 816 -7.43 -15.34 -3.40
N HIS A 817 -8.67 -15.40 -2.93
CA HIS A 817 -9.21 -16.58 -2.23
C HIS A 817 -9.78 -17.68 -3.14
N VAL A 818 -10.33 -17.33 -4.31
CA VAL A 818 -10.93 -18.31 -5.26
C VAL A 818 -10.38 -18.18 -6.68
N GLY A 819 -9.40 -17.30 -6.91
CA GLY A 819 -8.82 -17.01 -8.22
C GLY A 819 -9.73 -16.14 -9.10
N PHE A 820 -9.12 -15.53 -10.13
CA PHE A 820 -9.79 -14.59 -11.04
C PHE A 820 -11.10 -15.14 -11.62
N ALA A 821 -11.10 -16.37 -12.15
CA ALA A 821 -12.27 -16.94 -12.81
C ALA A 821 -13.49 -17.03 -11.88
N TRP A 822 -13.32 -17.47 -10.62
CA TRP A 822 -14.44 -17.52 -9.67
C TRP A 822 -14.80 -16.15 -9.11
N ALA A 823 -13.83 -15.27 -8.86
CA ALA A 823 -14.10 -13.90 -8.44
C ALA A 823 -15.00 -13.15 -9.44
N VAL A 824 -14.72 -13.28 -10.74
CA VAL A 824 -15.53 -12.70 -11.82
C VAL A 824 -16.91 -13.37 -11.91
N ARG A 825 -17.04 -14.67 -11.62
CA ARG A 825 -18.35 -15.35 -11.51
C ARG A 825 -19.16 -14.87 -10.31
N CYS A 826 -18.53 -14.57 -9.18
CA CYS A 826 -19.17 -13.93 -8.02
C CYS A 826 -19.69 -12.53 -8.36
N GLN A 827 -18.94 -11.74 -9.15
CA GLN A 827 -19.41 -10.45 -9.67
C GLN A 827 -20.66 -10.62 -10.54
N ALA A 828 -20.64 -11.55 -11.49
CA ALA A 828 -21.77 -11.85 -12.38
C ALA A 828 -23.01 -12.35 -11.60
N LEU A 829 -22.82 -13.18 -10.57
CA LEU A 829 -23.89 -13.64 -9.68
C LEU A 829 -24.49 -12.48 -8.87
N MET A 830 -23.67 -11.55 -8.36
CA MET A 830 -24.18 -10.36 -7.67
C MET A 830 -25.00 -9.47 -8.61
N MET A 831 -24.55 -9.25 -9.85
CA MET A 831 -25.36 -8.55 -10.86
C MET A 831 -26.71 -9.23 -11.08
N LEU A 832 -26.71 -10.56 -11.26
CA LEU A 832 -27.92 -11.34 -11.51
C LEU A 832 -28.93 -11.20 -10.36
N ILE A 833 -28.48 -11.31 -9.11
CA ILE A 833 -29.33 -11.17 -7.92
C ILE A 833 -29.95 -9.76 -7.85
N LEU A 834 -29.12 -8.71 -7.92
CA LEU A 834 -29.58 -7.32 -7.86
C LEU A 834 -30.53 -6.98 -9.02
N GLY A 835 -30.23 -7.49 -10.21
CA GLY A 835 -30.99 -7.27 -11.44
C GLY A 835 -32.34 -7.99 -11.46
N VAL A 836 -32.41 -9.24 -11.01
CA VAL A 836 -33.67 -10.00 -10.89
C VAL A 836 -34.62 -9.32 -9.89
N ILE A 837 -34.10 -8.84 -8.75
CA ILE A 837 -34.88 -8.06 -7.78
C ILE A 837 -35.40 -6.78 -8.44
N ALA A 838 -34.56 -6.03 -9.17
CA ALA A 838 -34.99 -4.83 -9.88
C ALA A 838 -36.09 -5.11 -10.92
N ILE A 839 -35.96 -6.16 -11.74
CA ILE A 839 -36.93 -6.55 -12.76
C ILE A 839 -38.28 -6.92 -12.13
N ALA A 840 -38.28 -7.64 -11.01
CA ALA A 840 -39.49 -7.99 -10.27
C ALA A 840 -40.21 -6.76 -9.66
N LEU A 841 -39.45 -5.77 -9.20
CA LEU A 841 -39.99 -4.52 -8.63
C LEU A 841 -40.46 -3.50 -9.69
N MET A 842 -39.86 -3.50 -10.88
CA MET A 842 -40.17 -2.57 -11.97
C MET A 842 -41.62 -2.67 -12.45
N ARG A 843 -42.35 -1.55 -12.44
CA ARG A 843 -43.73 -1.40 -12.95
C ARG A 843 -43.84 -0.13 -13.81
N PRO A 844 -43.77 -0.24 -15.15
CA PRO A 844 -44.06 0.88 -16.05
C PRO A 844 -45.50 1.38 -15.90
N ARG A 845 -45.72 2.70 -15.87
CA ARG A 845 -47.04 3.35 -15.68
C ARG A 845 -47.58 4.05 -16.94
N LEU A 846 -46.71 4.62 -17.77
CA LEU A 846 -47.11 5.43 -18.93
C LEU A 846 -47.45 4.57 -20.15
N ALA A 847 -48.34 5.09 -21.01
CA ALA A 847 -48.70 4.48 -22.28
C ALA A 847 -47.49 4.44 -23.25
N PRO A 848 -47.23 3.32 -23.97
CA PRO A 848 -46.08 3.19 -24.87
C PRO A 848 -46.07 4.19 -26.05
N ARG A 849 -45.07 5.07 -26.12
CA ARG A 849 -44.82 5.95 -27.27
C ARG A 849 -44.16 5.18 -28.42
N LYS A 850 -44.94 4.32 -29.09
CA LYS A 850 -44.45 3.45 -30.17
C LYS A 850 -43.89 4.25 -31.36
N LYS A 851 -44.59 5.29 -31.83
CA LYS A 851 -44.16 6.16 -32.94
C LYS A 851 -43.26 7.31 -32.46
N GLY A 852 -42.14 7.55 -33.15
CA GLY A 852 -41.19 8.64 -32.88
C GLY A 852 -39.74 8.26 -33.25
N PRO A 853 -38.87 9.23 -33.60
CA PRO A 853 -37.48 8.98 -34.01
C PRO A 853 -36.60 8.46 -32.86
N LEU A 854 -35.39 8.00 -33.19
CA LEU A 854 -34.35 7.69 -32.20
C LEU A 854 -33.73 8.96 -31.59
N ILE A 855 -33.58 10.01 -32.42
CA ILE A 855 -33.02 11.31 -32.03
C ILE A 855 -34.13 12.35 -32.15
N GLU A 856 -34.50 12.96 -31.02
CA GLU A 856 -35.49 14.05 -30.96
C GLU A 856 -34.83 15.39 -31.32
N TRP A 857 -34.45 15.57 -32.59
CA TRP A 857 -33.75 16.77 -33.10
C TRP A 857 -34.40 18.11 -32.71
N GLY A 858 -35.71 18.14 -32.47
CA GLY A 858 -36.42 19.31 -31.96
C GLY A 858 -35.92 19.81 -30.60
N ALA A 859 -35.44 18.92 -29.73
CA ALA A 859 -34.90 19.30 -28.42
C ALA A 859 -33.66 20.21 -28.54
N PHE A 860 -32.82 20.02 -29.57
CA PHE A 860 -31.66 20.89 -29.81
C PHE A 860 -32.02 22.29 -30.35
N LYS A 861 -33.31 22.57 -30.62
CA LYS A 861 -33.80 23.93 -30.89
C LYS A 861 -34.21 24.66 -29.61
N GLU A 862 -34.36 23.95 -28.48
CA GLU A 862 -34.66 24.56 -27.17
C GLU A 862 -33.36 25.07 -26.56
N ARG A 863 -33.18 26.40 -26.49
CA ARG A 863 -31.95 27.05 -26.01
C ARG A 863 -31.49 26.54 -24.63
N SER A 864 -32.43 26.27 -23.73
CA SER A 864 -32.16 25.70 -22.40
C SER A 864 -31.60 24.27 -22.47
N TYR A 865 -32.16 23.41 -23.32
CA TYR A 865 -31.69 22.03 -23.50
C TYR A 865 -30.31 21.99 -24.16
N THR A 866 -30.10 22.77 -25.22
CA THR A 866 -28.80 22.80 -25.94
C THR A 866 -27.67 23.35 -25.08
N CYS A 867 -27.88 24.46 -24.37
CA CYS A 867 -26.87 24.96 -23.43
C CYS A 867 -26.66 24.00 -22.24
N PHE A 868 -27.68 23.25 -21.82
CA PHE A 868 -27.49 22.22 -20.79
C PHE A 868 -26.65 21.04 -21.31
N ALA A 869 -26.85 20.60 -22.56
CA ALA A 869 -26.06 19.54 -23.18
C ALA A 869 -24.59 19.95 -23.37
N ILE A 870 -24.33 21.17 -23.85
CA ILE A 870 -22.98 21.73 -23.99
C ILE A 870 -22.31 21.90 -22.62
N GLY A 871 -23.03 22.44 -21.64
CA GLY A 871 -22.52 22.56 -20.27
C GLY A 871 -22.19 21.21 -19.62
N SER A 872 -23.03 20.20 -19.85
CA SER A 872 -22.80 18.83 -19.38
C SER A 872 -21.60 18.17 -20.08
N PHE A 873 -21.41 18.41 -21.38
CA PHE A 873 -20.24 17.92 -22.11
C PHE A 873 -18.94 18.42 -21.45
N PHE A 874 -18.80 19.73 -21.23
CA PHE A 874 -17.59 20.27 -20.59
C PHE A 874 -17.42 19.81 -19.13
N VAL A 875 -18.50 19.75 -18.33
CA VAL A 875 -18.43 19.23 -16.96
C VAL A 875 -17.93 17.79 -16.93
N PHE A 876 -18.44 16.89 -17.77
CA PHE A 876 -18.01 15.49 -17.78
C PHE A 876 -16.66 15.25 -18.48
N LEU A 877 -16.20 16.18 -19.33
CA LEU A 877 -14.86 16.17 -19.91
C LEU A 877 -13.78 16.34 -18.82
N SER A 878 -14.02 17.19 -17.82
CA SER A 878 -13.12 17.35 -16.68
C SER A 878 -13.40 16.39 -15.52
N LEU A 879 -14.65 15.97 -15.26
CA LEU A 879 -15.04 15.24 -14.05
C LEU A 879 -14.21 13.97 -13.78
N TYR A 880 -13.84 13.23 -14.83
CA TYR A 880 -13.07 11.99 -14.70
C TYR A 880 -11.58 12.20 -14.44
N PHE A 881 -11.04 13.43 -14.60
CA PHE A 881 -9.65 13.72 -14.25
C PHE A 881 -9.39 13.42 -12.76
N SER A 882 -10.19 13.94 -11.83
CA SER A 882 -10.07 13.58 -10.41
C SER A 882 -10.22 12.09 -10.15
N LEU A 883 -11.21 11.44 -10.77
CA LEU A 883 -11.55 10.04 -10.45
C LEU A 883 -10.43 9.05 -10.83
N PHE A 884 -9.62 9.36 -11.83
CA PHE A 884 -8.46 8.56 -12.21
C PHE A 884 -7.15 9.11 -11.64
N TYR A 885 -6.85 10.40 -11.87
CA TYR A 885 -5.53 10.97 -11.57
C TYR A 885 -5.32 11.39 -10.12
N MET A 886 -6.36 11.50 -9.28
CA MET A 886 -6.15 11.77 -7.85
C MET A 886 -5.39 10.63 -7.16
N ASN A 887 -5.65 9.38 -7.55
CA ASN A 887 -4.93 8.21 -7.06
C ASN A 887 -3.53 8.06 -7.67
N VAL A 888 -3.23 8.78 -8.75
CA VAL A 888 -1.91 8.78 -9.39
C VAL A 888 -1.05 9.86 -8.73
N PHE A 889 -1.57 11.10 -8.62
CA PHE A 889 -1.02 12.20 -7.82
C PHE A 889 -0.74 11.80 -6.36
N ALA A 890 -1.63 11.01 -5.75
CA ALA A 890 -1.42 10.42 -4.42
C ALA A 890 -0.08 9.69 -4.28
N ARG A 891 0.32 8.92 -5.30
CA ARG A 891 1.52 8.09 -5.30
C ARG A 891 2.74 8.82 -5.86
N GLU A 892 2.58 9.59 -6.93
CA GLU A 892 3.68 10.26 -7.64
C GLU A 892 4.10 11.60 -7.02
N VAL A 893 3.18 12.34 -6.40
CA VAL A 893 3.43 13.70 -5.88
C VAL A 893 3.41 13.74 -4.35
N ILE A 894 2.50 12.98 -3.72
CA ILE A 894 2.38 12.93 -2.24
C ILE A 894 3.11 11.71 -1.63
N GLY A 895 3.42 10.68 -2.42
CA GLY A 895 4.20 9.51 -1.98
C GLY A 895 3.43 8.47 -1.17
N LEU A 896 2.09 8.47 -1.22
CA LEU A 896 1.24 7.53 -0.47
C LEU A 896 1.40 6.08 -0.94
N SER A 897 1.09 5.14 -0.05
CA SER A 897 1.11 3.70 -0.34
C SER A 897 0.04 3.32 -1.39
N PHE A 898 0.18 2.14 -2.01
CA PHE A 898 -0.86 1.65 -2.94
C PHE A 898 -2.21 1.48 -2.22
N THR A 899 -2.18 0.89 -1.03
CA THR A 899 -3.35 0.66 -0.16
C THR A 899 -4.00 1.97 0.27
N GLU A 900 -3.21 2.97 0.63
CA GLU A 900 -3.70 4.34 0.88
C GLU A 900 -4.35 4.96 -0.36
N SER A 901 -3.73 4.84 -1.53
CA SER A 901 -4.27 5.41 -2.78
C SER A 901 -5.58 4.77 -3.23
N VAL A 902 -5.78 3.47 -2.95
CA VAL A 902 -7.07 2.77 -3.15
C VAL A 902 -8.09 3.21 -2.09
N SER A 903 -7.64 3.39 -0.84
CA SER A 903 -8.48 3.89 0.25
C SER A 903 -8.99 5.30 -0.01
N LEU A 904 -8.18 6.20 -0.59
CA LEU A 904 -8.61 7.52 -1.05
C LEU A 904 -9.77 7.46 -2.05
N LEU A 905 -9.74 6.52 -3.01
CA LEU A 905 -10.84 6.33 -3.97
C LEU A 905 -12.12 5.82 -3.30
N LEU A 906 -11.98 4.91 -2.33
CA LEU A 906 -13.11 4.39 -1.54
C LEU A 906 -13.71 5.51 -0.66
N ILE A 907 -12.89 6.34 -0.03
CA ILE A 907 -13.31 7.53 0.73
C ILE A 907 -14.08 8.52 -0.17
N LEU A 908 -13.53 8.86 -1.34
CA LEU A 908 -14.15 9.76 -2.31
C LEU A 908 -15.53 9.27 -2.76
N ASN A 909 -15.66 7.97 -3.07
CA ASN A 909 -16.94 7.39 -3.47
C ASN A 909 -17.93 7.29 -2.30
N SER A 910 -17.46 6.99 -1.10
CA SER A 910 -18.28 6.83 0.11
C SER A 910 -18.83 8.16 0.62
N SER A 911 -18.02 9.23 0.68
CA SER A 911 -18.50 10.59 0.99
C SER A 911 -19.47 11.11 -0.09
N GLY A 912 -19.35 10.57 -1.31
CA GLY A 912 -20.30 10.71 -2.41
C GLY A 912 -21.69 10.07 -2.17
N ILE A 913 -21.89 9.19 -1.19
CA ILE A 913 -23.19 8.50 -0.98
C ILE A 913 -24.23 9.43 -0.30
N PRO A 914 -24.00 9.98 0.92
CA PRO A 914 -25.00 10.82 1.58
C PRO A 914 -25.18 12.18 0.87
N SER A 915 -24.12 12.71 0.27
CA SER A 915 -24.11 13.97 -0.48
C SER A 915 -25.04 13.93 -1.69
N ARG A 916 -25.14 12.81 -2.42
CA ARG A 916 -26.13 12.61 -3.49
C ARG A 916 -27.57 12.81 -2.98
N VAL A 917 -27.96 12.17 -1.86
CA VAL A 917 -29.31 12.35 -1.27
C VAL A 917 -29.54 13.80 -0.81
N LEU A 918 -28.56 14.38 -0.12
CA LEU A 918 -28.62 15.75 0.39
C LEU A 918 -28.77 16.77 -0.75
N SER A 919 -28.08 16.56 -1.88
CA SER A 919 -28.19 17.40 -3.07
C SER A 919 -29.62 17.40 -3.65
N GLY A 920 -30.26 16.23 -3.73
CA GLY A 920 -31.65 16.09 -4.17
C GLY A 920 -32.65 16.72 -3.22
N PHE A 921 -32.41 16.63 -1.91
CA PHE A 921 -33.22 17.30 -0.90
C PHE A 921 -33.10 18.83 -1.01
N LEU A 922 -31.89 19.37 -1.04
CA LEU A 922 -31.64 20.82 -1.11
C LEU A 922 -32.12 21.43 -2.43
N ALA A 923 -31.91 20.74 -3.55
CA ALA A 923 -32.47 21.12 -4.85
C ALA A 923 -33.99 21.08 -4.85
N GLY A 924 -34.62 20.00 -4.38
CA GLY A 924 -36.09 19.86 -4.37
C GLY A 924 -36.79 20.81 -3.40
N ARG A 925 -36.15 21.17 -2.28
CA ARG A 925 -36.76 21.98 -1.21
C ARG A 925 -36.44 23.47 -1.35
N TYR A 926 -35.23 23.86 -1.73
CA TYR A 926 -34.73 25.24 -1.61
C TYR A 926 -34.25 25.88 -2.92
N LEU A 927 -33.43 25.19 -3.72
CA LEU A 927 -32.66 25.85 -4.80
C LEU A 927 -33.15 25.58 -6.23
N GLY A 928 -33.81 24.44 -6.48
CA GLY A 928 -34.07 23.93 -7.83
C GLY A 928 -32.87 23.19 -8.44
N SER A 929 -33.14 22.15 -9.22
CA SER A 929 -32.12 21.20 -9.71
C SER A 929 -31.00 21.86 -10.53
N ILE A 930 -31.34 22.74 -11.48
CA ILE A 930 -30.34 23.40 -12.35
C ILE A 930 -29.44 24.35 -11.54
N ASN A 931 -30.00 25.13 -10.61
CA ASN A 931 -29.22 26.03 -9.76
C ASN A 931 -28.27 25.23 -8.84
N MET A 932 -28.72 24.10 -8.27
CA MET A 932 -27.87 23.22 -7.46
C MET A 932 -26.74 22.57 -8.29
N PHE A 933 -27.01 22.21 -9.55
CA PHE A 933 -26.01 21.66 -10.48
C PHE A 933 -24.95 22.72 -10.86
N ILE A 934 -25.36 23.98 -11.07
CA ILE A 934 -24.44 25.11 -11.26
C ILE A 934 -23.55 25.31 -10.02
N ILE A 935 -24.16 25.43 -8.83
CA ILE A 935 -23.43 25.67 -7.58
C ILE A 935 -22.43 24.55 -7.27
N SER A 936 -22.83 23.28 -7.44
CA SER A 936 -21.95 22.15 -7.18
C SER A 936 -20.77 22.06 -8.15
N ASN A 937 -20.95 22.42 -9.44
CA ASN A 937 -19.83 22.49 -10.38
C ASN A 937 -18.89 23.69 -10.12
N VAL A 938 -19.41 24.83 -9.62
CA VAL A 938 -18.55 25.93 -9.12
C VAL A 938 -17.69 25.45 -7.94
N VAL A 939 -18.28 24.70 -7.00
CA VAL A 939 -17.52 24.12 -5.88
C VAL A 939 -16.48 23.11 -6.37
N VAL A 940 -16.81 22.22 -7.30
CA VAL A 940 -15.84 21.28 -7.91
C VAL A 940 -14.69 22.03 -8.60
N SER A 941 -14.96 23.11 -9.34
CA SER A 941 -13.89 23.95 -9.90
C SER A 941 -13.04 24.63 -8.82
N GLY A 942 -13.65 25.06 -7.71
CA GLY A 942 -12.92 25.60 -6.56
C GLY A 942 -12.00 24.56 -5.93
N MET A 943 -12.45 23.29 -5.85
CA MET A 943 -11.63 22.18 -5.36
C MET A 943 -10.50 21.81 -6.35
N TYR A 944 -10.70 21.94 -7.66
CA TYR A 944 -9.61 21.79 -8.64
C TYR A 944 -8.51 22.83 -8.45
N PHE A 945 -8.84 24.09 -8.17
CA PHE A 945 -7.84 25.10 -7.81
C PHE A 945 -7.22 24.86 -6.43
N ALA A 946 -8.00 24.43 -5.43
CA ALA A 946 -7.49 24.12 -4.10
C ALA A 946 -6.48 22.95 -4.11
N TRP A 947 -6.68 21.96 -4.99
CA TRP A 947 -5.76 20.82 -5.18
C TRP A 947 -4.34 21.27 -5.61
N ILE A 948 -4.20 22.42 -6.29
CA ILE A 948 -2.88 22.95 -6.67
C ILE A 948 -2.01 23.23 -5.43
N GLY A 949 -2.61 23.63 -4.29
CA GLY A 949 -1.92 23.89 -3.02
C GLY A 949 -1.84 22.70 -2.07
N VAL A 950 -2.22 21.49 -2.49
CA VAL A 950 -2.16 20.29 -1.64
C VAL A 950 -0.83 19.57 -1.86
N HIS A 951 0.04 19.63 -0.85
CA HIS A 951 1.39 19.05 -0.86
C HIS A 951 1.64 18.07 0.31
N THR A 952 0.60 17.68 1.05
CA THR A 952 0.71 16.80 2.23
C THR A 952 -0.35 15.71 2.23
N SER A 953 -0.04 14.57 2.85
CA SER A 953 -0.94 13.42 3.01
C SER A 953 -2.28 13.81 3.66
N PRO A 954 -2.33 14.46 4.85
CA PRO A 954 -3.59 14.89 5.46
C PRO A 954 -4.38 15.86 4.57
N GLY A 955 -3.68 16.76 3.85
CA GLY A 955 -4.32 17.67 2.89
C GLY A 955 -5.03 16.94 1.76
N LEU A 956 -4.46 15.83 1.26
CA LEU A 956 -5.08 15.02 0.21
C LEU A 956 -6.26 14.17 0.72
N TYR A 957 -6.17 13.62 1.93
CA TYR A 957 -7.33 12.96 2.57
C TYR A 957 -8.50 13.93 2.80
N VAL A 958 -8.22 15.14 3.30
CA VAL A 958 -9.21 16.21 3.45
C VAL A 958 -9.81 16.61 2.09
N LEU A 959 -8.97 16.81 1.07
CA LEU A 959 -9.43 17.11 -0.29
C LEU A 959 -10.31 15.99 -0.85
N SER A 960 -9.93 14.71 -0.68
CA SER A 960 -10.72 13.57 -1.16
C SER A 960 -12.11 13.52 -0.54
N VAL A 961 -12.24 13.78 0.77
CA VAL A 961 -13.55 13.87 1.44
C VAL A 961 -14.39 15.00 0.85
N PHE A 962 -13.87 16.22 0.76
CA PHE A 962 -14.63 17.38 0.26
C PHE A 962 -14.91 17.30 -1.26
N PHE A 963 -13.97 16.80 -2.06
CA PHE A 963 -14.16 16.56 -3.49
C PHE A 963 -15.19 15.45 -3.73
N GLY A 964 -15.14 14.36 -2.96
CA GLY A 964 -16.14 13.28 -3.02
C GLY A 964 -17.55 13.76 -2.68
N ILE A 965 -17.69 14.65 -1.69
CA ILE A 965 -18.94 15.35 -1.39
C ILE A 965 -19.37 16.22 -2.59
N ALA A 966 -18.49 17.08 -3.12
CA ALA A 966 -18.82 18.00 -4.21
C ALA A 966 -19.21 17.27 -5.51
N ASN A 967 -18.45 16.24 -5.89
CA ASN A 967 -18.76 15.31 -6.98
C ASN A 967 -20.07 14.55 -6.72
N GLY A 968 -20.31 14.11 -5.49
CA GLY A 968 -21.58 13.50 -5.07
C GLY A 968 -22.77 14.44 -5.26
N PHE A 969 -22.62 15.74 -4.98
CA PHE A 969 -23.63 16.75 -5.35
C PHE A 969 -23.80 16.85 -6.87
N VAL A 970 -22.71 17.03 -7.65
CA VAL A 970 -22.76 17.16 -9.13
C VAL A 970 -23.51 15.98 -9.76
N GLN A 971 -23.11 14.75 -9.44
CA GLN A 971 -23.78 13.55 -9.96
C GLN A 971 -25.20 13.40 -9.42
N GLY A 972 -25.44 13.76 -8.15
CA GLY A 972 -26.73 13.65 -7.49
C GLY A 972 -27.82 14.54 -8.09
N VAL A 973 -27.49 15.73 -8.60
CA VAL A 973 -28.46 16.62 -9.27
C VAL A 973 -28.36 16.67 -10.80
N PHE A 974 -27.39 16.00 -11.44
CA PHE A 974 -27.37 15.85 -12.91
C PHE A 974 -28.68 15.25 -13.45
N THR A 975 -29.11 14.09 -12.93
CA THR A 975 -30.31 13.42 -13.46
C THR A 975 -31.62 14.19 -13.15
N PRO A 976 -31.82 14.79 -11.95
CA PRO A 976 -32.89 15.76 -11.73
C PRO A 976 -32.86 17.02 -12.61
N ALA A 977 -31.69 17.57 -12.94
CA ALA A 977 -31.59 18.81 -13.70
C ALA A 977 -32.05 18.60 -15.15
N LEU A 978 -31.58 17.54 -15.79
CA LEU A 978 -32.03 17.16 -17.13
C LEU A 978 -33.52 16.78 -17.17
N ALA A 979 -34.01 16.05 -16.15
CA ALA A 979 -35.43 15.75 -16.01
C ALA A 979 -36.30 17.02 -15.82
N SER A 980 -35.76 18.09 -15.23
CA SER A 980 -36.48 19.37 -15.07
C SER A 980 -36.56 20.21 -16.36
N LEU A 981 -35.75 19.90 -17.38
CA LEU A 981 -35.84 20.48 -18.72
C LEU A 981 -36.75 19.66 -19.67
N THR A 982 -37.32 18.56 -19.20
CA THR A 982 -38.20 17.69 -20.00
C THR A 982 -39.64 17.78 -19.49
N VAL A 983 -40.42 18.64 -20.14
CA VAL A 983 -41.84 18.91 -19.80
C VAL A 983 -42.72 17.68 -20.08
N ASP A 984 -42.51 17.04 -21.24
CA ASP A 984 -43.26 15.86 -21.66
C ASP A 984 -42.65 14.57 -21.08
N PRO A 985 -43.35 13.85 -20.18
CA PRO A 985 -42.82 12.64 -19.55
C PRO A 985 -42.71 11.45 -20.52
N THR A 986 -43.40 11.46 -21.67
CA THR A 986 -43.35 10.40 -22.70
C THR A 986 -42.14 10.48 -23.62
N LYS A 987 -41.35 11.56 -23.50
CA LYS A 987 -40.08 11.79 -24.22
C LYS A 987 -38.88 11.77 -23.28
N MET A 988 -39.06 11.35 -22.03
CA MET A 988 -38.04 11.48 -20.98
C MET A 988 -36.85 10.57 -21.22
N GLY A 989 -37.06 9.32 -21.65
CA GLY A 989 -35.96 8.41 -22.00
C GLY A 989 -35.13 8.93 -23.17
N ALA A 990 -35.76 9.31 -24.28
CA ALA A 990 -35.06 9.83 -25.46
C ALA A 990 -34.29 11.14 -25.15
N ARG A 991 -34.91 12.10 -24.47
CA ARG A 991 -34.24 13.37 -24.09
C ARG A 991 -33.12 13.17 -23.08
N PHE A 992 -33.23 12.21 -22.16
CA PHE A 992 -32.12 11.88 -21.26
C PHE A 992 -30.99 11.20 -22.03
N GLY A 993 -31.34 10.20 -22.84
CA GLY A 993 -30.41 9.35 -23.57
C GLY A 993 -29.51 10.12 -24.54
N MET A 994 -30.02 11.17 -25.20
CA MET A 994 -29.21 12.02 -26.08
C MET A 994 -28.10 12.79 -25.33
N VAL A 995 -28.40 13.39 -24.17
CA VAL A 995 -27.36 14.09 -23.37
C VAL A 995 -26.39 13.08 -22.76
N ALA A 996 -26.87 11.93 -22.27
CA ALA A 996 -26.02 10.86 -21.78
C ALA A 996 -25.04 10.35 -22.86
N THR A 997 -25.51 10.24 -24.12
CA THR A 997 -24.67 9.86 -25.27
C THR A 997 -23.57 10.91 -25.54
N ILE A 998 -23.91 12.20 -25.50
CA ILE A 998 -22.94 13.31 -25.64
C ILE A 998 -21.91 13.30 -24.50
N VAL A 999 -22.37 13.07 -23.26
CA VAL A 999 -21.52 12.91 -22.08
C VAL A 999 -20.59 11.68 -22.18
N GLY A 1000 -20.99 10.63 -22.88
CA GLY A 1000 -20.13 9.48 -23.19
C GLY A 1000 -18.90 9.85 -24.01
N VAL A 1001 -19.06 10.70 -25.02
CA VAL A 1001 -17.95 11.21 -25.83
C VAL A 1001 -17.00 12.08 -24.99
N ALA A 1002 -17.54 12.94 -24.13
CA ALA A 1002 -16.73 13.73 -23.19
C ALA A 1002 -15.94 12.84 -22.22
N SER A 1003 -16.59 11.82 -21.65
CA SER A 1003 -15.98 10.90 -20.69
C SER A 1003 -14.86 10.05 -21.30
N LEU A 1004 -14.94 9.74 -22.60
CA LEU A 1004 -13.90 9.05 -23.35
C LEU A 1004 -12.71 9.98 -23.69
N ALA A 1005 -12.97 11.24 -24.04
CA ALA A 1005 -11.93 12.20 -24.44
C ALA A 1005 -11.17 12.82 -23.25
N GLY A 1006 -11.82 12.96 -22.09
CA GLY A 1006 -11.28 13.68 -20.93
C GLY A 1006 -9.96 13.11 -20.39
N PRO A 1007 -9.90 11.84 -19.97
CA PRO A 1007 -8.68 11.27 -19.39
C PRO A 1007 -7.46 11.24 -20.33
N PRO A 1008 -7.58 10.94 -21.64
CA PRO A 1008 -6.47 11.09 -22.60
C PRO A 1008 -5.99 12.53 -22.77
N ILE A 1009 -6.89 13.53 -22.79
CA ILE A 1009 -6.49 14.94 -22.88
C ILE A 1009 -5.71 15.36 -21.63
N ALA A 1010 -6.17 14.95 -20.44
CA ALA A 1010 -5.44 15.20 -19.21
C ALA A 1010 -4.04 14.53 -19.20
N GLY A 1011 -3.94 13.29 -19.69
CA GLY A 1011 -2.66 12.58 -19.83
C GLY A 1011 -1.68 13.33 -20.75
N ALA A 1012 -2.12 13.68 -21.96
CA ALA A 1012 -1.28 14.43 -22.91
C ALA A 1012 -0.83 15.80 -22.37
N ILE A 1013 -1.64 16.45 -21.52
CA ILE A 1013 -1.24 17.68 -20.81
C ILE A 1013 -0.13 17.37 -19.78
N LEU A 1014 -0.23 16.27 -19.02
CA LEU A 1014 0.81 15.87 -18.06
C LEU A 1014 2.13 15.51 -18.76
N ASP A 1015 2.06 14.74 -19.86
CA ASP A 1015 3.22 14.30 -20.64
C ASP A 1015 4.03 15.49 -21.17
N VAL A 1016 3.36 16.42 -21.88
CA VAL A 1016 3.98 17.66 -22.41
C VAL A 1016 4.44 18.60 -21.30
N SER A 1017 3.85 18.50 -20.10
CA SER A 1017 4.26 19.28 -18.92
C SER A 1017 5.43 18.67 -18.12
N GLY A 1018 5.95 17.51 -18.53
CA GLY A 1018 6.98 16.78 -17.77
C GLY A 1018 6.48 16.33 -16.40
N GLY A 1019 5.27 15.77 -16.32
CA GLY A 1019 4.65 15.27 -15.09
C GLY A 1019 4.04 16.34 -14.17
N LYS A 1020 4.07 17.63 -14.55
CA LYS A 1020 3.57 18.72 -13.70
C LYS A 1020 2.05 18.83 -13.71
N TYR A 1021 1.41 18.23 -12.69
CA TYR A 1021 -0.04 18.17 -12.49
C TYR A 1021 -0.79 19.51 -12.50
N ILE A 1022 -0.12 20.63 -12.20
CA ILE A 1022 -0.72 21.98 -12.18
C ILE A 1022 -1.48 22.34 -13.47
N TRP A 1023 -0.97 21.97 -14.64
CA TRP A 1023 -1.62 22.32 -15.91
C TRP A 1023 -2.88 21.49 -16.16
N ALA A 1024 -2.89 20.22 -15.75
CA ALA A 1024 -4.08 19.37 -15.81
C ALA A 1024 -5.15 19.79 -14.77
N GLN A 1025 -4.72 20.23 -13.57
CA GLN A 1025 -5.61 20.80 -12.56
C GLN A 1025 -6.24 22.13 -13.03
N ILE A 1026 -5.45 23.04 -13.60
CA ILE A 1026 -5.96 24.30 -14.19
C ILE A 1026 -6.89 24.02 -15.37
N TRP A 1027 -6.53 23.10 -16.27
CA TRP A 1027 -7.40 22.67 -17.38
C TRP A 1027 -8.73 22.14 -16.86
N ALA A 1028 -8.72 21.23 -15.89
CA ALA A 1028 -9.93 20.66 -15.32
C ALA A 1028 -10.82 21.72 -14.65
N ALA A 1029 -10.23 22.69 -13.94
CA ALA A 1029 -10.95 23.82 -13.36
C ALA A 1029 -11.59 24.71 -14.45
N VAL A 1030 -10.81 25.18 -15.43
CA VAL A 1030 -11.27 26.09 -16.49
C VAL A 1030 -12.33 25.44 -17.38
N ILE A 1031 -12.15 24.17 -17.76
CA ILE A 1031 -13.16 23.39 -18.50
C ILE A 1031 -14.46 23.26 -17.69
N THR A 1032 -14.37 23.02 -16.37
CA THR A 1032 -15.55 23.00 -15.49
C THR A 1032 -16.26 24.36 -15.46
N LEU A 1033 -15.51 25.48 -15.42
CA LEU A 1033 -16.08 26.84 -15.47
C LEU A 1033 -16.74 27.18 -16.81
N LEU A 1034 -16.18 26.73 -17.94
CA LEU A 1034 -16.83 26.86 -19.25
C LEU A 1034 -18.15 26.07 -19.29
N GLY A 1035 -18.17 24.89 -18.69
CA GLY A 1035 -19.38 24.11 -18.44
C GLY A 1035 -20.41 24.89 -17.60
N VAL A 1036 -19.99 25.45 -16.46
CA VAL A 1036 -20.82 26.31 -15.60
C VAL A 1036 -21.40 27.50 -16.35
N GLY A 1037 -20.61 28.19 -17.20
CA GLY A 1037 -21.09 29.31 -18.01
C GLY A 1037 -22.22 28.91 -18.96
N SER A 1038 -22.07 27.76 -19.62
CA SER A 1038 -23.12 27.21 -20.49
C SER A 1038 -24.36 26.75 -19.70
N LEU A 1039 -24.19 26.17 -18.51
CA LEU A 1039 -25.29 25.83 -17.60
C LEU A 1039 -26.02 27.08 -17.09
N PHE A 1040 -25.32 28.19 -16.85
CA PHE A 1040 -25.92 29.47 -16.48
C PHE A 1040 -26.74 30.08 -17.62
N ALA A 1041 -26.24 29.99 -18.87
CA ALA A 1041 -27.01 30.35 -20.06
C ALA A 1041 -28.26 29.45 -20.24
N ALA A 1042 -28.15 28.14 -19.97
CA ALA A 1042 -29.28 27.22 -19.97
C ALA A 1042 -30.35 27.60 -18.94
N ARG A 1043 -29.92 28.02 -17.75
CA ARG A 1043 -30.76 28.48 -16.64
C ARG A 1043 -31.47 29.79 -16.95
N ILE A 1044 -30.79 30.76 -17.56
CA ILE A 1044 -31.41 32.00 -18.05
C ILE A 1044 -32.42 31.70 -19.16
N ALA A 1045 -32.09 30.82 -20.10
CA ALA A 1045 -33.01 30.42 -21.18
C ALA A 1045 -34.25 29.67 -20.68
N ALA A 1046 -34.18 29.00 -19.53
CA ALA A 1046 -35.30 28.27 -18.92
C ALA A 1046 -36.18 29.11 -17.99
N VAL A 1047 -35.62 30.09 -17.26
CA VAL A 1047 -36.31 30.78 -16.14
C VAL A 1047 -36.06 32.30 -16.08
N GLY A 1048 -35.34 32.87 -17.04
CA GLY A 1048 -35.02 34.30 -17.10
C GLY A 1048 -34.02 34.77 -16.02
N ASN A 1049 -33.92 36.09 -15.86
CA ASN A 1049 -32.91 36.74 -15.01
C ASN A 1049 -33.22 36.69 -13.49
N VAL A 1050 -34.38 36.18 -13.07
CA VAL A 1050 -34.80 36.19 -11.66
C VAL A 1050 -34.05 35.12 -10.86
N LEU A 1051 -33.26 35.52 -9.86
CA LEU A 1051 -32.34 34.63 -9.13
C LEU A 1051 -33.02 33.55 -8.28
N ARG A 1052 -34.27 33.74 -7.82
CA ARG A 1052 -34.95 32.82 -6.87
C ARG A 1052 -36.05 31.90 -7.47
N ALA A 1053 -36.26 31.90 -8.79
CA ALA A 1053 -37.33 31.11 -9.40
C ALA A 1053 -37.04 29.59 -9.36
N LYS A 1054 -37.96 28.81 -8.77
CA LYS A 1054 -37.86 27.36 -8.57
C LYS A 1054 -38.41 26.55 -9.75
N GLY A 1055 -37.67 26.56 -10.86
CA GLY A 1055 -38.03 25.79 -12.05
C GLY A 1055 -39.20 26.36 -12.86
N ILE A 1056 -39.69 25.59 -13.83
CA ILE A 1056 -40.68 26.04 -14.81
C ILE A 1056 -42.10 25.84 -14.25
N ASP A 1057 -42.51 26.73 -13.36
CA ASP A 1057 -43.91 26.87 -12.94
C ASP A 1057 -44.41 28.26 -13.38
N ARG A 1058 -44.97 28.34 -14.60
CA ARG A 1058 -45.27 29.62 -15.27
C ARG A 1058 -46.30 30.49 -14.52
N ARG A 1059 -47.09 29.91 -13.62
CA ARG A 1059 -48.12 30.60 -12.84
C ARG A 1059 -47.53 31.74 -12.00
N ALA A 1060 -46.42 31.49 -11.31
CA ALA A 1060 -45.73 32.48 -10.47
C ALA A 1060 -45.20 33.72 -11.23
N ALA A 1061 -45.07 33.67 -12.57
CA ALA A 1061 -44.74 34.82 -13.40
C ALA A 1061 -45.98 35.57 -13.93
N GLY A 1062 -47.14 34.90 -13.97
CA GLY A 1062 -48.44 35.52 -14.25
C GLY A 1062 -48.96 36.29 -13.04
N ASP A 1063 -48.97 35.67 -11.86
CA ASP A 1063 -49.52 36.26 -10.63
C ASP A 1063 -48.80 37.57 -10.24
N VAL A 1064 -47.47 37.63 -10.43
CA VAL A 1064 -46.68 38.85 -10.20
C VAL A 1064 -46.97 39.94 -11.23
N LYS A 1065 -47.32 39.59 -12.48
CA LYS A 1065 -47.78 40.58 -13.47
C LYS A 1065 -49.19 41.09 -13.19
N ILE A 1066 -50.08 40.25 -12.68
CA ILE A 1066 -51.44 40.64 -12.29
C ILE A 1066 -51.39 41.56 -11.05
N LEU A 1067 -50.59 41.22 -10.04
CA LEU A 1067 -50.39 42.06 -8.85
C LEU A 1067 -49.69 43.39 -9.15
N LEU A 1068 -48.76 43.45 -10.12
CA LEU A 1068 -48.18 44.72 -10.57
C LEU A 1068 -49.12 45.54 -11.47
N GLY A 1069 -50.06 44.88 -12.15
CA GLY A 1069 -51.10 45.53 -12.97
C GLY A 1069 -52.31 46.05 -12.19
N GLN A 1070 -52.39 45.81 -10.88
CA GLN A 1070 -53.43 46.34 -9.98
C GLN A 1070 -52.89 47.34 -8.94
N VAL A 1071 -51.67 47.85 -9.16
CA VAL A 1071 -51.02 48.90 -8.34
C VAL A 1071 -50.54 50.07 -9.23
N ILE A 1072 -50.86 50.03 -10.54
CA ILE A 1072 -50.63 51.10 -11.51
C ILE A 1072 -51.85 51.23 -12.44
N ASP A 1073 -52.99 51.56 -11.83
CA ASP A 1073 -54.19 52.20 -12.39
C ASP A 1073 -54.97 52.85 -11.23
#